data_AF-A0A923HQB9-F1
#
_entry.id   AF-A0A923HQB9-F1
#
_cell.length_a   1.000
_cell.length_b   1.000
_cell.length_c   1.000
_cell.angle_alpha   90.00
_cell.angle_beta   90.00
_cell.angle_gamma   90.00
#
_symmetry.space_group_name_H-M   'P 1'
#
loop_
_entity.id
_entity.type
_entity.pdbx_description
1 polymer ?
#
loop_
_entity_poly.entity_id
_entity_poly.type
_entity_poly.pdbx_seq_one_letter_code
_entity_poly.pdbx_strand_id
1 'polypeptide(L)'
;MSVNLTIAALVPTVSGADIDNLVELYIAFFNRLPDSDGMAYWIGELKSGKTIPQIADSFYSAGALFPELTGYSSTLSSADFVRIIYKNVLGRTGSTAPSIEEIQYWVNDLTSGRQTKSSLVASMLASAKTFAGDANFGWVAQLLNNKVKMGRYAALEQGVSYLNSTDNISRFSTISALISSSDITQAIDSFNVKDANFNLLATVPAAPQVISTFSNNNGGGVYFNAPTNSGGLSILNYTIKCNAGTENLSSVGSTSPISINGLSNGKSYTCQVYTNTAFASSNASTNVTINPAAEVALGNFSGNIVLGSPTDTSIKANIFSTSQTGTVSIRYGRNPGQYEKQTERVNLSANTPVELILTGLNADTRYFYRLDFQASNNIGSGPTIEYSFQSARSPGQAFTFALQGDSHPEREKSQFDSALYTRTLQTVAADKPDFYLLLGDDFSVDTLDPKTINATKVTERYTIQRPYLGLIGTSSPVFLVNGNHEQAARFNLNGTPENIAVWAQNARNSHYSQPAPDYFYSGNKEIVPFIGLLRNYYAWTWGDALFVVIDPYWASPVAVDNVFGGDPKRTNMWDVTHGDEQYLWLKETLEKSKSKYKFVFAHHVMGTGRGGVELAGLWEWGGKNAKGVSEFAALRPKWNLPIHQLMVANKVTIFFQGHDHIWVHQQLDGVTYQSLSEPADPNYALWNSDAYLTGERFPSTGYTRVRVEPTGVKVEYVRTYLPKDEGPGKVNGTPVFSYTIP
;
A
#
# COMPACT_ATOMS: atom_id res chain seq x y z
N MET A 1 -4.37 -15.15 -43.14
CA MET A 1 -5.20 -14.59 -42.06
C MET A 1 -5.93 -13.38 -42.62
N SER A 2 -7.16 -13.14 -42.21
CA SER A 2 -7.99 -11.98 -42.58
C SER A 2 -8.55 -11.35 -41.30
N VAL A 3 -8.91 -10.07 -41.38
CA VAL A 3 -9.64 -9.35 -40.33
C VAL A 3 -11.02 -9.01 -40.86
N ASN A 4 -12.07 -9.57 -40.25
CA ASN A 4 -13.44 -9.28 -40.59
C ASN A 4 -13.92 -8.04 -39.80
N LEU A 5 -13.94 -6.91 -40.47
CA LEU A 5 -14.35 -5.62 -39.89
C LEU A 5 -15.87 -5.52 -39.64
N THR A 6 -16.68 -6.37 -40.26
CA THR A 6 -18.15 -6.33 -40.11
C THR A 6 -18.60 -6.73 -38.70
N ILE A 7 -17.75 -7.47 -37.97
CA ILE A 7 -18.04 -7.92 -36.60
C ILE A 7 -18.29 -6.73 -35.66
N ALA A 8 -17.61 -5.60 -35.87
CA ALA A 8 -17.76 -4.39 -35.06
C ALA A 8 -19.18 -3.81 -35.12
N ALA A 9 -19.86 -3.92 -36.26
CA ALA A 9 -21.23 -3.47 -36.43
C ALA A 9 -22.26 -4.51 -35.96
N LEU A 10 -21.89 -5.79 -35.95
CA LEU A 10 -22.79 -6.88 -35.59
C LEU A 10 -22.88 -7.10 -34.07
N VAL A 11 -21.76 -7.06 -33.35
CA VAL A 11 -21.71 -7.34 -31.91
C VAL A 11 -22.67 -6.47 -31.09
N PRO A 12 -22.79 -5.13 -31.31
CA PRO A 12 -23.72 -4.29 -30.56
C PRO A 12 -25.21 -4.59 -30.80
N THR A 13 -25.54 -5.42 -31.79
CA THR A 13 -26.94 -5.71 -32.19
C THR A 13 -27.55 -6.92 -31.48
N VAL A 14 -26.77 -7.61 -30.64
CA VAL A 14 -27.21 -8.75 -29.81
C VAL A 14 -26.69 -8.57 -28.39
N SER A 15 -27.24 -9.32 -27.43
CA SER A 15 -26.83 -9.19 -26.02
C SER A 15 -25.43 -9.76 -25.79
N GLY A 16 -24.72 -9.22 -24.78
CA GLY A 16 -23.42 -9.77 -24.37
C GLY A 16 -23.51 -11.24 -23.93
N ALA A 17 -24.64 -11.64 -23.33
CA ALA A 17 -24.90 -13.02 -22.92
C ALA A 17 -25.05 -13.95 -24.12
N ASP A 18 -25.70 -13.51 -25.20
CA ASP A 18 -25.81 -14.31 -26.42
C ASP A 18 -24.46 -14.50 -27.10
N ILE A 19 -23.60 -13.47 -27.09
CA ILE A 19 -22.22 -13.58 -27.57
C ILE A 19 -21.44 -14.62 -26.77
N ASP A 20 -21.52 -14.56 -25.44
CA ASP A 20 -20.83 -15.54 -24.57
C ASP A 20 -21.35 -16.95 -24.82
N ASN A 21 -22.67 -17.13 -24.95
CA ASN A 21 -23.28 -18.42 -25.28
C ASN A 21 -22.77 -18.95 -26.62
N LEU A 22 -22.65 -18.12 -27.66
CA LEU A 22 -22.08 -18.55 -28.94
C LEU A 22 -20.63 -19.03 -28.80
N VAL A 23 -19.78 -18.27 -28.08
CA VAL A 23 -18.39 -18.66 -27.82
C VAL A 23 -18.32 -19.99 -27.06
N GLU A 24 -19.20 -20.18 -26.07
CA GLU A 24 -19.32 -21.43 -25.31
C GLU A 24 -19.72 -22.62 -26.17
N LEU A 25 -20.61 -22.43 -27.16
CA LEU A 25 -20.96 -23.50 -28.10
C LEU A 25 -19.75 -23.93 -28.95
N TYR A 26 -18.90 -22.99 -29.39
CA TYR A 26 -17.65 -23.33 -30.08
C TYR A 26 -16.72 -24.17 -29.19
N ILE A 27 -16.59 -23.79 -27.92
CA ILE A 27 -15.76 -24.52 -26.96
C ILE A 27 -16.34 -25.93 -26.73
N ALA A 28 -17.65 -26.06 -26.49
CA ALA A 28 -18.29 -27.33 -26.20
C ALA A 28 -18.25 -28.31 -27.39
N PHE A 29 -18.70 -27.85 -28.57
CA PHE A 29 -18.90 -28.71 -29.74
C PHE A 29 -17.68 -28.83 -30.65
N PHE A 30 -16.68 -27.95 -30.54
CA PHE A 30 -15.53 -28.00 -31.44
C PHE A 30 -14.19 -27.99 -30.71
N ASN A 31 -14.17 -27.88 -29.37
CA ASN A 31 -12.96 -27.75 -28.55
C ASN A 31 -11.98 -26.68 -29.09
N ARG A 32 -12.54 -25.59 -29.62
CA ARG A 32 -11.78 -24.47 -30.19
C ARG A 32 -12.44 -23.15 -29.85
N LEU A 33 -11.66 -22.08 -29.95
CA LEU A 33 -12.22 -20.74 -29.96
C LEU A 33 -12.94 -20.46 -31.30
N PRO A 34 -13.95 -19.59 -31.30
CA PRO A 34 -14.54 -19.11 -32.54
C PRO A 34 -13.55 -18.27 -33.36
N ASP A 35 -13.77 -18.26 -34.67
CA ASP A 35 -13.21 -17.28 -35.60
C ASP A 35 -14.24 -16.20 -35.93
N SER A 36 -13.79 -15.05 -36.45
CA SER A 36 -14.64 -13.88 -36.65
C SER A 36 -15.73 -14.10 -37.70
N ASP A 37 -15.42 -14.77 -38.81
CA ASP A 37 -16.43 -15.07 -39.85
C ASP A 37 -17.50 -16.03 -39.33
N GLY A 38 -17.08 -17.04 -38.56
CA GLY A 38 -18.00 -17.92 -37.84
C GLY A 38 -18.89 -17.16 -36.86
N MET A 39 -18.35 -16.23 -36.06
CA MET A 39 -19.15 -15.40 -35.14
C MET A 39 -20.11 -14.50 -35.90
N ALA A 40 -19.66 -13.84 -36.96
CA ALA A 40 -20.51 -12.97 -37.78
C ALA A 40 -21.72 -13.72 -38.35
N TYR A 41 -21.51 -14.95 -38.84
CA TYR A 41 -22.58 -15.82 -39.31
C TYR A 41 -23.61 -16.12 -38.22
N TRP A 42 -23.17 -16.62 -37.05
CA TRP A 42 -24.10 -17.02 -35.99
C TRP A 42 -24.79 -15.84 -35.31
N ILE A 43 -24.13 -14.68 -35.21
CA ILE A 43 -24.80 -13.44 -34.79
C ILE A 43 -25.88 -13.06 -35.81
N GLY A 44 -25.62 -13.22 -37.12
CA GLY A 44 -26.62 -13.04 -38.16
C GLY A 44 -27.83 -13.98 -38.01
N GLU A 45 -27.60 -15.24 -37.67
CA GLU A 45 -28.66 -16.22 -37.41
C GLU A 45 -29.49 -15.87 -36.17
N LEU A 46 -28.85 -15.41 -35.08
CA LEU A 46 -29.55 -14.89 -33.89
C LEU A 46 -30.46 -13.71 -34.25
N LYS A 47 -29.94 -12.74 -35.02
CA LYS A 47 -30.73 -11.61 -35.50
C LYS A 47 -31.89 -12.03 -36.40
N SER A 48 -31.73 -13.13 -37.12
CA SER A 48 -32.76 -13.72 -37.98
C SER A 48 -33.79 -14.54 -37.18
N GLY A 49 -33.68 -14.57 -35.85
CA GLY A 49 -34.65 -15.17 -34.94
C GLY A 49 -34.35 -16.60 -34.51
N LYS A 50 -33.20 -17.19 -34.88
CA LYS A 50 -32.78 -18.47 -34.31
C LYS A 50 -32.44 -18.31 -32.84
N THR A 51 -32.84 -19.30 -32.04
CA THR A 51 -32.51 -19.36 -30.61
C THR A 51 -31.18 -20.08 -30.38
N ILE A 52 -30.51 -19.81 -29.26
CA ILE A 52 -29.26 -20.51 -28.88
C ILE A 52 -29.41 -22.04 -28.91
N PRO A 53 -30.50 -22.67 -28.41
CA PRO A 53 -30.68 -24.11 -28.53
C PRO A 53 -30.73 -24.63 -29.99
N GLN A 54 -31.39 -23.92 -30.90
CA GLN A 54 -31.44 -24.28 -32.32
C GLN A 54 -30.07 -24.14 -33.00
N ILE A 55 -29.29 -23.16 -32.58
CA ILE A 55 -27.90 -23.00 -33.02
C ILE A 55 -27.04 -24.15 -32.49
N ALA A 56 -27.19 -24.52 -31.22
CA ALA A 56 -26.48 -25.67 -30.64
C ALA A 56 -26.80 -27.00 -31.37
N ASP A 57 -28.04 -27.23 -31.80
CA ASP A 57 -28.39 -28.38 -32.65
C ASP A 57 -27.67 -28.34 -34.01
N SER A 58 -27.52 -27.15 -34.58
CA SER A 58 -26.76 -26.93 -35.82
C SER A 58 -25.26 -27.19 -35.62
N PHE A 59 -24.70 -26.79 -34.48
CA PHE A 59 -23.29 -27.07 -34.12
C PHE A 59 -23.04 -28.56 -33.95
N TYR A 60 -23.92 -29.28 -33.26
CA TYR A 60 -23.81 -30.73 -33.12
C TYR A 60 -23.82 -31.43 -34.49
N SER A 61 -24.76 -31.05 -35.34
CA SER A 61 -24.91 -31.59 -36.69
C SER A 61 -23.64 -31.34 -37.53
N ALA A 62 -23.07 -30.13 -37.45
CA ALA A 62 -21.82 -29.79 -38.11
C ALA A 62 -20.62 -30.55 -37.54
N GLY A 63 -20.53 -30.69 -36.21
CA GLY A 63 -19.43 -31.39 -35.54
C GLY A 63 -19.36 -32.87 -35.92
N ALA A 64 -20.51 -33.51 -36.09
CA ALA A 64 -20.63 -34.91 -36.51
C ALA A 64 -20.12 -35.20 -37.93
N LEU A 65 -19.97 -34.17 -38.77
CA LEU A 65 -19.37 -34.29 -40.11
C LEU A 65 -17.84 -34.34 -40.07
N PHE A 66 -17.23 -33.94 -38.95
CA PHE A 66 -15.78 -33.89 -38.76
C PHE A 66 -15.34 -34.67 -37.51
N PRO A 67 -15.63 -35.98 -37.42
CA PRO A 67 -15.36 -36.80 -36.24
C PRO A 67 -13.89 -36.83 -35.85
N GLU A 68 -12.98 -36.76 -36.82
CA GLU A 68 -11.53 -36.75 -36.57
C GLU A 68 -11.06 -35.48 -35.85
N LEU A 69 -11.78 -34.36 -36.01
CA LEU A 69 -11.43 -33.08 -35.41
C LEU A 69 -12.17 -32.84 -34.08
N THR A 70 -13.44 -33.27 -34.01
CA THR A 70 -14.33 -32.90 -32.90
C THR A 70 -14.60 -34.05 -31.93
N GLY A 71 -14.36 -35.29 -32.35
CA GLY A 71 -14.74 -36.50 -31.63
C GLY A 71 -16.23 -36.86 -31.73
N TYR A 72 -17.06 -36.04 -32.40
CA TYR A 72 -18.48 -36.34 -32.59
C TYR A 72 -18.71 -37.19 -33.83
N SER A 73 -19.45 -38.29 -33.67
CA SER A 73 -19.96 -39.09 -34.79
C SER A 73 -21.45 -39.40 -34.63
N SER A 74 -22.10 -39.80 -35.71
CA SER A 74 -23.49 -40.27 -35.69
C SER A 74 -23.67 -41.56 -34.88
N THR A 75 -22.59 -42.31 -34.64
CA THR A 75 -22.56 -43.55 -33.86
C THR A 75 -22.07 -43.35 -32.42
N LEU A 76 -21.77 -42.11 -32.01
CA LEU A 76 -21.23 -41.80 -30.69
C LEU A 76 -22.25 -42.13 -29.58
N SER A 77 -21.82 -42.94 -28.61
CA SER A 77 -22.65 -43.28 -27.46
C SER A 77 -22.96 -42.05 -26.60
N SER A 78 -24.09 -42.05 -25.88
CA SER A 78 -24.43 -40.97 -24.94
C SER A 78 -23.35 -40.78 -23.87
N ALA A 79 -22.71 -41.87 -23.42
CA ALA A 79 -21.63 -41.80 -22.44
C ALA A 79 -20.38 -41.12 -23.01
N ASP A 80 -20.00 -41.44 -24.25
CA ASP A 80 -18.85 -40.80 -24.89
C ASP A 80 -19.12 -39.33 -25.23
N PHE A 81 -20.36 -39.01 -25.64
CA PHE A 81 -20.80 -37.62 -25.79
C PHE A 81 -20.59 -36.82 -24.51
N VAL A 82 -21.08 -37.31 -23.37
CA VAL A 82 -20.92 -36.64 -22.06
C VAL A 82 -19.44 -36.49 -21.70
N ARG A 83 -18.60 -37.51 -21.92
CA ARG A 83 -17.14 -37.43 -21.67
C ARG A 83 -16.47 -36.31 -22.48
N ILE A 84 -16.86 -36.12 -23.74
CA ILE A 84 -16.33 -35.04 -24.59
C ILE A 84 -16.70 -33.67 -24.00
N ILE A 85 -17.93 -33.49 -23.52
CA ILE A 85 -18.35 -32.21 -22.91
C ILE A 85 -17.58 -31.94 -21.60
N TYR A 86 -17.40 -32.94 -20.74
CA TYR A 86 -16.57 -32.81 -19.53
C TYR A 86 -15.14 -32.36 -19.85
N LYS A 87 -14.53 -32.94 -20.88
CA LYS A 87 -13.21 -32.54 -21.34
C LYS A 87 -13.20 -31.11 -21.87
N ASN A 88 -14.08 -30.78 -22.81
CA ASN A 88 -14.02 -29.54 -23.56
C ASN A 88 -14.46 -28.33 -22.74
N VAL A 89 -15.56 -28.47 -22.00
CA VAL A 89 -16.21 -27.40 -21.22
C VAL A 89 -15.63 -27.33 -19.80
N LEU A 90 -15.53 -28.47 -19.12
CA LEU A 90 -15.15 -28.49 -17.70
C LEU A 90 -13.63 -28.66 -17.49
N GLY A 91 -12.86 -28.94 -18.54
CA GLY A 91 -11.41 -29.20 -18.44
C GLY A 91 -11.07 -30.47 -17.62
N ARG A 92 -12.07 -31.29 -17.31
CA ARG A 92 -11.96 -32.43 -16.40
C ARG A 92 -11.38 -33.63 -17.15
N THR A 93 -10.06 -33.82 -17.00
CA THR A 93 -9.26 -34.86 -17.66
C THR A 93 -8.26 -35.47 -16.68
N GLY A 94 -7.69 -36.63 -17.02
CA GLY A 94 -6.71 -37.30 -16.14
C GLY A 94 -7.29 -37.57 -14.75
N SER A 95 -6.63 -37.08 -13.70
CA SER A 95 -7.04 -37.25 -12.30
C SER A 95 -8.35 -36.55 -11.93
N THR A 96 -8.83 -35.61 -12.75
CA THR A 96 -10.10 -34.89 -12.53
C THR A 96 -11.23 -35.35 -13.46
N ALA A 97 -11.00 -36.41 -14.26
CA ALA A 97 -12.01 -36.98 -15.15
C ALA A 97 -13.31 -37.34 -14.40
N PRO A 98 -14.49 -37.26 -15.05
CA PRO A 98 -15.75 -37.58 -14.39
C PRO A 98 -15.83 -39.06 -13.98
N SER A 99 -16.46 -39.32 -12.84
CA SER A 99 -16.78 -40.69 -12.41
C SER A 99 -17.83 -41.33 -13.31
N ILE A 100 -18.00 -42.66 -13.19
CA ILE A 100 -19.04 -43.39 -13.93
C ILE A 100 -20.43 -42.87 -13.51
N GLU A 101 -20.62 -42.57 -12.23
CA GLU A 101 -21.87 -42.03 -11.68
C GLU A 101 -22.17 -40.64 -12.24
N GLU A 102 -21.18 -39.75 -12.31
CA GLU A 102 -21.31 -38.43 -12.93
C GLU A 102 -21.71 -38.55 -14.41
N ILE A 103 -21.13 -39.48 -15.16
CA ILE A 103 -21.50 -39.72 -16.56
C ILE A 103 -22.93 -40.26 -16.66
N GLN A 104 -23.29 -41.24 -15.83
CA GLN A 104 -24.60 -41.89 -15.90
C GLN A 104 -25.75 -40.94 -15.53
N TYR A 105 -25.52 -39.98 -14.64
CA TYR A 105 -26.49 -38.92 -14.35
C TYR A 105 -26.96 -38.22 -15.65
N TRP A 106 -26.02 -37.77 -16.47
CA TRP A 106 -26.29 -37.10 -17.75
C TRP A 106 -26.82 -38.05 -18.83
N VAL A 107 -26.34 -39.29 -18.87
CA VAL A 107 -26.84 -40.31 -19.81
C VAL A 107 -28.30 -40.67 -19.52
N ASN A 108 -28.71 -40.72 -18.26
CA ASN A 108 -30.10 -40.96 -17.86
C ASN A 108 -31.03 -39.84 -18.34
N ASP A 109 -30.57 -38.58 -18.33
CA ASP A 109 -31.33 -37.46 -18.87
C ASP A 109 -31.51 -37.54 -20.39
N LEU A 110 -30.50 -38.01 -21.12
CA LEU A 110 -30.61 -38.26 -22.57
C LEU A 110 -31.54 -39.44 -22.89
N THR A 111 -31.37 -40.56 -22.20
CA THR A 111 -32.12 -41.79 -22.48
C THR A 111 -33.59 -41.71 -22.09
N SER A 112 -33.92 -40.94 -21.04
CA SER A 112 -35.30 -40.66 -20.64
C SER A 112 -36.00 -39.58 -21.49
N GLY A 113 -35.27 -38.91 -22.39
CA GLY A 113 -35.79 -37.81 -23.19
C GLY A 113 -35.99 -36.49 -22.41
N ARG A 114 -35.50 -36.39 -21.17
CA ARG A 114 -35.53 -35.13 -20.38
C ARG A 114 -34.65 -34.05 -21.00
N GLN A 115 -33.58 -34.44 -21.67
CA GLN A 115 -32.66 -33.53 -22.34
C GLN A 115 -32.38 -34.02 -23.76
N THR A 116 -32.26 -33.08 -24.71
CA THR A 116 -31.59 -33.33 -25.98
C THR A 116 -30.08 -33.14 -25.81
N LYS A 117 -29.27 -33.52 -26.81
CA LYS A 117 -27.82 -33.21 -26.78
C LYS A 117 -27.55 -31.71 -26.65
N SER A 118 -28.36 -30.87 -27.30
CA SER A 118 -28.28 -29.40 -27.22
C SER A 118 -28.63 -28.87 -25.83
N SER A 119 -29.77 -29.26 -25.26
CA SER A 119 -30.19 -28.78 -23.95
C SER A 119 -29.32 -29.31 -22.81
N LEU A 120 -28.72 -30.50 -22.98
CA LEU A 120 -27.73 -31.05 -22.06
C LEU A 120 -26.46 -30.20 -22.01
N VAL A 121 -25.92 -29.79 -23.17
CA VAL A 121 -24.73 -28.93 -23.21
C VAL A 121 -24.99 -27.59 -22.53
N ALA A 122 -26.16 -26.98 -22.78
CA ALA A 122 -26.56 -25.75 -22.09
C ALA A 122 -26.63 -25.94 -20.56
N SER A 123 -27.19 -27.07 -20.10
CA SER A 123 -27.29 -27.40 -18.67
C SER A 123 -25.91 -27.62 -18.03
N MET A 124 -24.99 -28.29 -18.74
CA MET A 124 -23.62 -28.50 -18.28
C MET A 124 -22.82 -27.18 -18.23
N LEU A 125 -22.98 -26.29 -19.22
CA LEU A 125 -22.36 -24.96 -19.22
C LEU A 125 -22.88 -24.10 -18.06
N ALA A 126 -24.19 -24.13 -17.79
CA ALA A 126 -24.78 -23.45 -16.66
C ALA A 126 -24.21 -24.00 -15.33
N SER A 127 -24.11 -25.33 -15.19
CA SER A 127 -23.49 -25.96 -14.02
C SER A 127 -22.00 -25.64 -13.88
N ALA A 128 -21.26 -25.47 -14.97
CA ALA A 128 -19.85 -25.09 -14.91
C ALA A 128 -19.66 -23.74 -14.22
N LYS A 129 -20.55 -22.78 -14.52
CA LYS A 129 -20.52 -21.42 -13.98
C LYS A 129 -20.83 -21.36 -12.49
N THR A 130 -21.61 -22.30 -11.96
CA THR A 130 -21.95 -22.32 -10.52
C THR A 130 -20.78 -22.72 -9.62
N PHE A 131 -19.69 -23.25 -10.17
CA PHE A 131 -18.48 -23.54 -9.39
C PHE A 131 -17.66 -22.28 -9.04
N ALA A 132 -18.03 -21.09 -9.52
CA ALA A 132 -17.29 -19.87 -9.21
C ALA A 132 -17.17 -19.65 -7.69
N GLY A 133 -15.94 -19.53 -7.19
CA GLY A 133 -15.64 -19.37 -5.76
C GLY A 133 -15.62 -20.69 -4.95
N ASP A 134 -15.88 -21.83 -5.57
CA ASP A 134 -15.74 -23.14 -4.94
C ASP A 134 -14.25 -23.48 -4.71
N ALA A 135 -13.92 -23.99 -3.51
CA ALA A 135 -12.54 -24.27 -3.12
C ALA A 135 -11.88 -25.41 -3.93
N ASN A 136 -12.67 -26.36 -4.44
CA ASN A 136 -12.18 -27.55 -5.14
C ASN A 136 -12.37 -27.46 -6.66
N PHE A 137 -13.42 -26.76 -7.11
CA PHE A 137 -13.85 -26.70 -8.51
C PHE A 137 -13.92 -25.27 -9.07
N GLY A 138 -13.55 -24.24 -8.31
CA GLY A 138 -13.50 -22.85 -8.78
C GLY A 138 -12.69 -22.65 -10.06
N TRP A 139 -11.68 -23.49 -10.26
CA TRP A 139 -10.86 -23.52 -11.48
C TRP A 139 -11.66 -23.86 -12.74
N VAL A 140 -12.76 -24.62 -12.64
CA VAL A 140 -13.62 -24.98 -13.79
C VAL A 140 -14.31 -23.75 -14.35
N ALA A 141 -14.94 -22.96 -13.48
CA ALA A 141 -15.59 -21.71 -13.86
C ALA A 141 -14.57 -20.70 -14.41
N GLN A 142 -13.40 -20.59 -13.77
CA GLN A 142 -12.30 -19.76 -14.24
C GLN A 142 -11.77 -20.16 -15.62
N LEU A 143 -11.57 -21.46 -15.87
CA LEU A 143 -11.12 -21.96 -17.16
C LEU A 143 -12.12 -21.61 -18.27
N LEU A 144 -13.42 -21.84 -18.03
CA LEU A 144 -14.46 -21.51 -19.00
C LEU A 144 -14.49 -20.00 -19.27
N ASN A 145 -14.46 -19.17 -18.22
CA ASN A 145 -14.42 -17.71 -18.36
C ASN A 145 -13.19 -17.24 -19.14
N ASN A 146 -12.02 -17.85 -18.92
CA ASN A 146 -10.80 -17.54 -19.65
C ASN A 146 -10.90 -17.93 -21.14
N LYS A 147 -11.50 -19.09 -21.45
CA LYS A 147 -11.77 -19.48 -22.84
C LYS A 147 -12.76 -18.53 -23.53
N VAL A 148 -13.83 -18.13 -22.84
CA VAL A 148 -14.79 -17.14 -23.35
C VAL A 148 -14.10 -15.81 -23.62
N LYS A 149 -13.32 -15.31 -22.65
CA LYS A 149 -12.54 -14.07 -22.77
C LYS A 149 -11.60 -14.11 -23.98
N MET A 150 -10.85 -15.19 -24.16
CA MET A 150 -9.94 -15.33 -25.31
C MET A 150 -10.70 -15.47 -26.64
N GLY A 151 -11.86 -16.13 -26.65
CA GLY A 151 -12.73 -16.20 -27.83
C GLY A 151 -13.26 -14.83 -28.25
N ARG A 152 -13.70 -14.01 -27.29
CA ARG A 152 -14.10 -12.61 -27.54
C ARG A 152 -12.94 -11.78 -28.07
N TYR A 153 -11.77 -11.87 -27.43
CA TYR A 153 -10.56 -11.17 -27.86
C TYR A 153 -10.24 -11.52 -29.32
N ALA A 154 -10.11 -12.81 -29.64
CA ALA A 154 -9.64 -13.22 -30.96
C ALA A 154 -10.66 -12.99 -32.08
N ALA A 155 -11.93 -13.33 -31.85
CA ALA A 155 -12.96 -13.27 -32.89
C ALA A 155 -13.60 -11.88 -33.02
N LEU A 156 -13.74 -11.14 -31.93
CA LEU A 156 -14.56 -9.91 -31.91
C LEU A 156 -13.69 -8.66 -31.82
N GLU A 157 -12.73 -8.64 -30.90
CA GLU A 157 -11.84 -7.48 -30.70
C GLU A 157 -10.77 -7.42 -31.80
N GLN A 158 -10.15 -8.55 -32.12
CA GLN A 158 -9.14 -8.65 -33.18
C GLN A 158 -9.75 -8.99 -34.56
N GLY A 159 -10.99 -9.50 -34.60
CA GLY A 159 -11.71 -9.78 -35.85
C GLY A 159 -11.09 -10.88 -36.71
N VAL A 160 -10.34 -11.82 -36.15
CA VAL A 160 -9.49 -12.73 -36.93
C VAL A 160 -10.24 -13.94 -37.49
N SER A 161 -9.94 -14.24 -38.76
CA SER A 161 -10.20 -15.53 -39.41
C SER A 161 -8.97 -15.99 -40.20
N TYR A 162 -8.85 -17.29 -40.49
CA TYR A 162 -7.82 -17.83 -41.39
C TYR A 162 -8.40 -18.18 -42.77
N LEU A 163 -7.57 -18.05 -43.81
CA LEU A 163 -8.01 -18.08 -45.22
C LEU A 163 -8.53 -19.44 -45.70
N ASN A 164 -8.13 -20.53 -45.02
CA ASN A 164 -8.66 -21.86 -45.29
C ASN A 164 -9.17 -22.48 -43.99
N SER A 165 -10.15 -23.38 -44.11
CA SER A 165 -10.88 -23.98 -42.99
C SER A 165 -9.97 -24.83 -42.09
N THR A 166 -9.03 -25.58 -42.68
CA THR A 166 -8.11 -26.45 -41.93
C THR A 166 -7.21 -25.64 -40.99
N ASP A 167 -6.59 -24.57 -41.49
CA ASP A 167 -5.76 -23.68 -40.68
C ASP A 167 -6.59 -22.96 -39.61
N ASN A 168 -7.81 -22.54 -39.95
CA ASN A 168 -8.72 -21.89 -39.02
C ASN A 168 -9.03 -22.79 -37.83
N ILE A 169 -9.43 -24.03 -38.10
CA ILE A 169 -9.75 -25.00 -37.05
C ILE A 169 -8.49 -25.36 -36.25
N SER A 170 -7.39 -25.71 -36.91
CA SER A 170 -6.16 -26.16 -36.25
C SER A 170 -5.57 -25.09 -35.32
N ARG A 171 -5.49 -23.84 -35.79
CA ARG A 171 -4.91 -22.74 -35.00
C ARG A 171 -5.77 -22.35 -33.82
N PHE A 172 -7.07 -22.15 -34.01
CA PHE A 172 -7.96 -21.79 -32.90
C PHE A 172 -8.13 -22.92 -31.88
N SER A 173 -7.97 -24.19 -32.29
CA SER A 173 -7.89 -25.32 -31.36
C SER A 173 -6.59 -25.29 -30.56
N THR A 174 -5.45 -25.04 -31.23
CA THR A 174 -4.13 -24.92 -30.57
C THR A 174 -4.12 -23.80 -29.55
N ILE A 175 -4.64 -22.62 -29.91
CA ILE A 175 -4.75 -21.47 -29.01
C ILE A 175 -5.66 -21.80 -27.82
N SER A 176 -6.80 -22.46 -28.05
CA SER A 176 -7.72 -22.87 -26.98
C SER A 176 -7.06 -23.79 -25.96
N ALA A 177 -6.15 -24.66 -26.41
CA ALA A 177 -5.42 -25.60 -25.56
C ALA A 177 -4.35 -24.94 -24.67
N LEU A 178 -3.90 -23.72 -25.00
CA LEU A 178 -2.95 -22.94 -24.20
C LEU A 178 -3.61 -22.17 -23.04
N ILE A 179 -4.94 -22.20 -22.95
CA ILE A 179 -5.70 -21.48 -21.93
C ILE A 179 -5.79 -22.32 -20.67
N SER A 180 -5.43 -21.71 -19.53
CA SER A 180 -5.52 -22.33 -18.20
C SER A 180 -6.56 -21.62 -17.34
N SER A 181 -6.88 -22.18 -16.17
CA SER A 181 -7.76 -21.52 -15.18
C SER A 181 -7.11 -20.27 -14.58
N SER A 182 -5.78 -20.21 -14.51
CA SER A 182 -5.05 -19.08 -13.93
C SER A 182 -4.65 -18.01 -14.94
N ASP A 183 -4.53 -18.35 -16.23
CA ASP A 183 -3.86 -17.48 -17.22
C ASP A 183 -4.29 -17.75 -18.68
N ILE A 184 -4.30 -16.69 -19.49
CA ILE A 184 -4.50 -16.68 -20.95
C ILE A 184 -3.27 -16.18 -21.74
N THR A 185 -2.20 -15.78 -21.06
CA THR A 185 -1.04 -15.10 -21.68
C THR A 185 -0.41 -15.92 -22.79
N GLN A 186 -0.20 -17.22 -22.58
CA GLN A 186 0.34 -18.11 -23.63
C GLN A 186 -0.57 -18.16 -24.87
N ALA A 187 -1.89 -18.14 -24.69
CA ALA A 187 -2.85 -18.12 -25.78
C ALA A 187 -2.77 -16.79 -26.55
N ILE A 188 -2.69 -15.65 -25.86
CA ILE A 188 -2.47 -14.33 -26.47
C ILE A 188 -1.13 -14.32 -27.22
N ASP A 189 -0.06 -14.86 -26.64
CA ASP A 189 1.27 -14.84 -27.25
C ASP A 189 1.40 -15.69 -28.51
N SER A 190 0.64 -16.78 -28.57
CA SER A 190 0.52 -17.63 -29.77
C SER A 190 -0.32 -16.98 -30.87
N PHE A 191 -1.04 -15.91 -30.55
CA PHE A 191 -1.83 -15.14 -31.50
C PHE A 191 -0.94 -14.15 -32.24
N ASN A 192 -0.82 -14.30 -33.56
CA ASN A 192 0.13 -13.54 -34.38
C ASN A 192 -0.29 -12.08 -34.64
N VAL A 193 -1.42 -11.63 -34.07
CA VAL A 193 -1.86 -10.23 -34.07
C VAL A 193 -1.54 -9.65 -32.69
N LYS A 194 -0.42 -8.93 -32.58
CA LYS A 194 0.03 -8.28 -31.34
C LYS A 194 0.03 -6.77 -31.52
N ASP A 195 -1.15 -6.17 -31.51
CA ASP A 195 -1.27 -4.72 -31.37
C ASP A 195 -2.20 -4.40 -30.20
N ALA A 196 -1.60 -4.01 -29.07
CA ALA A 196 -2.32 -3.62 -27.86
C ALA A 196 -3.19 -2.36 -28.05
N ASN A 197 -3.00 -1.65 -29.17
CA ASN A 197 -3.76 -0.47 -29.55
C ASN A 197 -4.92 -0.78 -30.51
N PHE A 198 -5.02 -2.03 -30.98
CA PHE A 198 -6.06 -2.44 -31.91
C PHE A 198 -7.17 -3.20 -31.20
N ASN A 199 -8.38 -2.66 -31.28
CA ASN A 199 -9.61 -3.32 -30.86
C ASN A 199 -10.77 -2.79 -31.71
N LEU A 200 -11.40 -3.67 -32.50
CA LEU A 200 -12.54 -3.35 -33.37
C LEU A 200 -13.78 -2.89 -32.61
N LEU A 201 -13.86 -3.19 -31.32
CA LEU A 201 -14.94 -2.79 -30.42
C LEU A 201 -14.56 -1.59 -29.55
N ALA A 202 -13.41 -0.96 -29.78
CA ALA A 202 -13.02 0.23 -29.04
C ALA A 202 -14.01 1.38 -29.25
N THR A 203 -14.27 2.13 -28.19
CA THR A 203 -15.10 3.34 -28.22
C THR A 203 -14.32 4.54 -27.72
N VAL A 204 -14.87 5.73 -27.90
CA VAL A 204 -14.31 6.96 -27.32
C VAL A 204 -14.25 6.81 -25.78
N PRO A 205 -13.11 7.08 -25.13
CA PRO A 205 -13.01 7.03 -23.67
C PRO A 205 -13.87 8.13 -23.01
N ALA A 206 -14.28 7.91 -21.76
CA ALA A 206 -14.94 8.96 -20.98
C ALA A 206 -13.95 10.04 -20.54
N ALA A 207 -14.48 11.24 -20.25
CA ALA A 207 -13.69 12.36 -19.74
C ALA A 207 -13.20 12.09 -18.30
N PRO A 208 -12.02 12.61 -17.90
CA PRO A 208 -11.57 12.58 -16.51
C PRO A 208 -12.50 13.37 -15.59
N GLN A 209 -12.58 12.98 -14.31
CA GLN A 209 -13.36 13.69 -13.30
C GLN A 209 -12.45 14.65 -12.54
N VAL A 210 -12.63 15.97 -12.73
CA VAL A 210 -11.79 16.98 -12.08
C VAL A 210 -12.09 17.06 -10.57
N ILE A 211 -11.03 17.16 -9.78
CA ILE A 211 -11.06 17.27 -8.31
C ILE A 211 -10.75 18.71 -7.89
N SER A 212 -9.60 19.25 -8.32
CA SER A 212 -9.14 20.59 -7.93
C SER A 212 -8.07 21.13 -8.88
N THR A 213 -7.66 22.40 -8.70
CA THR A 213 -6.58 23.04 -9.47
C THR A 213 -5.48 23.58 -8.57
N PHE A 214 -4.33 23.87 -9.17
CA PHE A 214 -3.25 24.61 -8.52
C PHE A 214 -2.62 25.61 -9.48
N SER A 215 -1.97 26.62 -8.89
CA SER A 215 -1.25 27.66 -9.63
C SER A 215 0.20 27.71 -9.19
N ASN A 216 1.10 28.06 -10.10
CA ASN A 216 2.49 28.37 -9.80
C ASN A 216 2.96 29.55 -10.67
N ASN A 217 4.24 29.90 -10.55
CA ASN A 217 4.84 30.92 -11.40
C ASN A 217 4.86 30.47 -12.85
N ASN A 218 4.17 31.22 -13.70
CA ASN A 218 3.98 30.95 -15.11
C ASN A 218 3.29 29.61 -15.42
N GLY A 219 2.41 29.11 -14.55
CA GLY A 219 1.74 27.83 -14.78
C GLY A 219 0.73 27.42 -13.73
N GLY A 220 0.42 26.12 -13.73
CA GLY A 220 -0.48 25.47 -12.78
C GLY A 220 -0.79 24.05 -13.21
N GLY A 221 -1.90 23.50 -12.72
CA GLY A 221 -2.40 22.21 -13.19
C GLY A 221 -3.72 21.79 -12.55
N VAL A 222 -4.14 20.58 -12.89
CA VAL A 222 -5.44 20.01 -12.51
C VAL A 222 -5.26 18.63 -11.89
N TYR A 223 -5.82 18.42 -10.70
CA TYR A 223 -6.01 17.11 -10.09
C TYR A 223 -7.34 16.51 -10.59
N PHE A 224 -7.33 15.25 -10.99
CA PHE A 224 -8.50 14.53 -11.48
C PHE A 224 -8.43 13.02 -11.14
N ASN A 225 -9.58 12.35 -11.17
CA ASN A 225 -9.68 10.89 -11.21
C ASN A 225 -9.69 10.40 -12.66
N ALA A 226 -9.10 9.23 -12.90
CA ALA A 226 -9.21 8.53 -14.18
C ALA A 226 -10.69 8.32 -14.57
N PRO A 227 -11.02 8.27 -15.87
CA PRO A 227 -12.39 8.08 -16.31
C PRO A 227 -12.93 6.72 -15.87
N THR A 228 -14.25 6.66 -15.65
CA THR A 228 -14.95 5.42 -15.29
C THR A 228 -14.99 4.39 -16.42
N ASN A 229 -14.66 4.79 -17.65
CA ASN A 229 -14.61 3.92 -18.82
C ASN A 229 -13.51 4.41 -19.79
N SER A 230 -12.59 3.52 -20.16
CA SER A 230 -11.51 3.80 -21.13
C SER A 230 -11.90 3.51 -22.59
N GLY A 231 -13.11 3.00 -22.84
CA GLY A 231 -13.54 2.61 -24.18
C GLY A 231 -12.87 1.34 -24.70
N GLY A 232 -12.40 0.46 -23.82
CA GLY A 232 -11.88 -0.87 -24.19
C GLY A 232 -10.41 -0.91 -24.62
N LEU A 233 -9.70 0.22 -24.55
CA LEU A 233 -8.24 0.30 -24.73
C LEU A 233 -7.58 0.92 -23.50
N SER A 234 -6.28 0.68 -23.35
CA SER A 234 -5.47 1.31 -22.31
C SER A 234 -5.40 2.83 -22.51
N ILE A 235 -5.47 3.57 -21.41
CA ILE A 235 -5.24 5.03 -21.42
C ILE A 235 -3.75 5.27 -21.67
N LEU A 236 -3.43 6.01 -22.73
CA LEU A 236 -2.06 6.35 -23.09
C LEU A 236 -1.54 7.54 -22.27
N ASN A 237 -2.36 8.58 -22.16
CA ASN A 237 -2.07 9.81 -21.43
C ASN A 237 -3.35 10.66 -21.31
N TYR A 238 -3.19 11.80 -20.65
CA TYR A 238 -4.17 12.87 -20.54
C TYR A 238 -3.62 14.12 -21.20
N THR A 239 -4.50 14.92 -21.81
CA THR A 239 -4.16 16.25 -22.33
C THR A 239 -4.87 17.29 -21.49
N ILE A 240 -4.16 18.31 -21.00
CA ILE A 240 -4.74 19.53 -20.48
C ILE A 240 -4.69 20.60 -21.56
N LYS A 241 -5.78 21.35 -21.73
CA LYS A 241 -5.85 22.54 -22.58
C LYS A 241 -6.34 23.70 -21.72
N CYS A 242 -5.67 24.85 -21.82
CA CYS A 242 -6.01 26.06 -21.10
C CYS A 242 -6.09 27.25 -22.06
N ASN A 243 -7.12 28.07 -21.92
CA ASN A 243 -7.35 29.24 -22.75
C ASN A 243 -7.60 30.51 -21.91
N ALA A 244 -7.01 31.62 -22.33
CA ALA A 244 -7.26 32.97 -21.82
C ALA A 244 -7.17 34.00 -22.96
N GLY A 245 -8.32 34.35 -23.55
CA GLY A 245 -8.37 35.23 -24.73
C GLY A 245 -7.68 34.59 -25.93
N THR A 246 -6.58 35.19 -26.39
CA THR A 246 -5.77 34.69 -27.52
C THR A 246 -4.75 33.62 -27.10
N GLU A 247 -4.46 33.48 -25.81
CA GLU A 247 -3.51 32.49 -25.32
C GLU A 247 -4.17 31.13 -25.19
N ASN A 248 -3.62 30.14 -25.88
CA ASN A 248 -4.09 28.76 -25.88
C ASN A 248 -2.87 27.86 -25.68
N LEU A 249 -2.81 27.20 -24.52
CA LEU A 249 -1.73 26.29 -24.17
C LEU A 249 -2.27 24.89 -23.97
N SER A 250 -1.44 23.90 -24.27
CA SER A 250 -1.75 22.51 -24.00
C SER A 250 -0.53 21.75 -23.49
N SER A 251 -0.76 20.77 -22.63
CA SER A 251 0.27 19.87 -22.11
C SER A 251 -0.27 18.45 -22.04
N VAL A 252 0.61 17.46 -22.05
CA VAL A 252 0.28 16.03 -21.98
C VAL A 252 0.97 15.43 -20.76
N GLY A 253 0.28 14.57 -20.02
CA GLY A 253 0.81 13.85 -18.86
C GLY A 253 0.15 12.50 -18.68
N SER A 254 0.83 11.52 -18.07
CA SER A 254 0.31 10.16 -17.91
C SER A 254 -0.54 9.95 -16.65
N THR A 255 -0.49 10.87 -15.68
CA THR A 255 -1.15 10.75 -14.37
C THR A 255 -1.73 12.07 -13.88
N SER A 256 -2.53 12.00 -12.81
CA SER A 256 -3.00 13.16 -12.04
C SER A 256 -1.98 13.51 -10.94
N PRO A 257 -1.70 14.81 -10.68
CA PRO A 257 -2.18 15.96 -11.43
C PRO A 257 -1.50 16.09 -12.79
N ILE A 258 -2.19 16.74 -13.74
CA ILE A 258 -1.59 17.18 -15.01
C ILE A 258 -1.21 18.66 -14.91
N SER A 259 0.06 18.94 -15.19
CA SER A 259 0.64 20.30 -15.12
C SER A 259 0.67 20.98 -16.48
N ILE A 260 0.55 22.31 -16.48
CA ILE A 260 0.71 23.17 -17.65
C ILE A 260 1.60 24.36 -17.30
N ASN A 261 2.59 24.61 -18.15
CA ASN A 261 3.57 25.68 -18.00
C ASN A 261 3.41 26.69 -19.14
N GLY A 262 4.00 27.88 -18.98
CA GLY A 262 3.96 28.97 -19.96
C GLY A 262 2.70 29.83 -19.87
N LEU A 263 1.87 29.64 -18.84
CA LEU A 263 0.76 30.54 -18.55
C LEU A 263 1.33 31.89 -18.08
N SER A 264 0.68 33.00 -18.38
CA SER A 264 1.10 34.33 -17.94
C SER A 264 0.59 34.64 -16.54
N ASN A 265 1.48 35.11 -15.66
CA ASN A 265 1.09 35.56 -14.31
C ASN A 265 0.07 36.72 -14.35
N GLY A 266 -0.84 36.71 -13.38
CA GLY A 266 -1.89 37.73 -13.24
C GLY A 266 -3.07 37.57 -14.19
N LYS A 267 -3.08 36.52 -15.03
CA LYS A 267 -4.22 36.17 -15.91
C LYS A 267 -5.00 34.98 -15.37
N SER A 268 -6.25 34.86 -15.82
CA SER A 268 -7.14 33.74 -15.49
C SER A 268 -7.36 32.86 -16.71
N TYR A 269 -7.03 31.57 -16.59
CA TYR A 269 -7.19 30.57 -17.66
C TYR A 269 -8.33 29.63 -17.35
N THR A 270 -9.18 29.39 -18.34
CA THR A 270 -10.14 28.27 -18.30
C THR A 270 -9.44 27.03 -18.85
N CYS A 271 -9.45 25.94 -18.09
CA CYS A 271 -8.75 24.71 -18.41
C CYS A 271 -9.68 23.49 -18.41
N GLN A 272 -9.36 22.52 -19.26
CA GLN A 272 -10.06 21.24 -19.39
C GLN A 272 -9.04 20.10 -19.58
N VAL A 273 -9.37 18.90 -19.09
CA VAL A 273 -8.56 17.70 -19.24
C VAL A 273 -9.29 16.68 -20.13
N TYR A 274 -8.54 15.94 -20.94
CA TYR A 274 -9.01 14.94 -21.90
C TYR A 274 -8.28 13.62 -21.63
N THR A 275 -8.98 12.49 -21.69
CA THR A 275 -8.37 11.14 -21.70
C THR A 275 -8.00 10.78 -23.13
N ASN A 276 -6.80 10.25 -23.36
CA ASN A 276 -6.40 9.75 -24.67
C ASN A 276 -6.15 8.24 -24.63
N THR A 277 -6.71 7.54 -25.59
CA THR A 277 -6.40 6.15 -25.92
C THR A 277 -5.83 6.10 -27.34
N ALA A 278 -5.38 4.93 -27.78
CA ALA A 278 -4.96 4.77 -29.17
C ALA A 278 -6.11 4.90 -30.19
N PHE A 279 -7.37 4.72 -29.75
CA PHE A 279 -8.54 4.90 -30.61
C PHE A 279 -8.93 6.38 -30.75
N ALA A 280 -9.13 7.07 -29.63
CA ALA A 280 -9.58 8.46 -29.64
C ALA A 280 -9.26 9.20 -28.32
N SER A 281 -9.36 10.52 -28.38
CA SER A 281 -9.48 11.41 -27.22
C SER A 281 -10.93 11.49 -26.74
N SER A 282 -11.13 11.62 -25.44
CA SER A 282 -12.45 11.81 -24.82
C SER A 282 -13.05 13.18 -25.17
N ASN A 283 -14.31 13.37 -24.77
CA ASN A 283 -14.84 14.72 -24.55
C ASN A 283 -14.07 15.44 -23.43
N ALA A 284 -14.19 16.77 -23.38
CA ALA A 284 -13.57 17.58 -22.35
C ALA A 284 -14.15 17.28 -20.95
N SER A 285 -13.31 17.37 -19.92
CA SER A 285 -13.76 17.43 -18.54
C SER A 285 -14.57 18.71 -18.26
N THR A 286 -15.09 18.83 -17.04
CA THR A 286 -15.62 20.10 -16.53
C THR A 286 -14.55 21.19 -16.57
N ASN A 287 -14.98 22.43 -16.84
CA ASN A 287 -14.10 23.60 -16.85
C ASN A 287 -13.59 23.91 -15.45
N VAL A 288 -12.31 24.26 -15.35
CA VAL A 288 -11.69 24.79 -14.14
C VAL A 288 -10.84 26.01 -14.40
N THR A 289 -10.58 26.80 -13.36
CA THR A 289 -9.82 28.05 -13.48
C THR A 289 -8.43 27.91 -12.87
N ILE A 290 -7.41 28.37 -13.59
CA ILE A 290 -6.02 28.49 -13.11
C ILE A 290 -5.61 29.97 -13.20
N ASN A 291 -5.07 30.51 -12.11
CA ASN A 291 -4.61 31.89 -12.01
C ASN A 291 -3.12 31.91 -11.62
N PRO A 292 -2.18 31.89 -12.59
CA PRO A 292 -0.76 31.92 -12.28
C PRO A 292 -0.36 33.23 -11.61
N ALA A 293 0.64 33.17 -10.73
CA ALA A 293 1.17 34.34 -10.04
C ALA A 293 2.68 34.23 -9.88
N ALA A 294 3.37 35.38 -9.95
CA ALA A 294 4.83 35.41 -9.81
C ALA A 294 5.25 34.84 -8.46
N GLU A 295 6.27 33.97 -8.46
CA GLU A 295 6.80 33.46 -7.20
C GLU A 295 7.53 34.58 -6.47
N VAL A 296 7.26 34.72 -5.17
CA VAL A 296 8.15 35.47 -4.28
C VAL A 296 9.49 34.74 -4.28
N ALA A 297 10.60 35.44 -4.49
CA ALA A 297 11.93 34.84 -4.45
C ALA A 297 12.10 34.02 -3.15
N LEU A 298 12.57 32.77 -3.28
CA LEU A 298 12.72 31.87 -2.15
C LEU A 298 13.76 32.41 -1.16
N GLY A 299 13.43 32.33 0.12
CA GLY A 299 14.38 32.58 1.20
C GLY A 299 15.39 31.44 1.32
N ASN A 300 16.60 31.76 1.77
CA ASN A 300 17.66 30.78 2.02
C ASN A 300 17.62 30.33 3.48
N PHE A 301 16.50 29.73 3.91
CA PHE A 301 16.41 29.11 5.23
C PHE A 301 17.28 27.85 5.27
N SER A 302 18.32 27.89 6.10
CA SER A 302 19.28 26.82 6.35
C SER A 302 18.94 26.16 7.70
N GLY A 303 17.90 25.34 7.66
CA GLY A 303 17.39 24.60 8.81
C GLY A 303 16.42 23.52 8.38
N ASN A 304 15.74 22.89 9.34
CA ASN A 304 14.84 21.77 9.10
C ASN A 304 13.47 22.03 9.73
N ILE A 305 12.42 21.59 9.05
CA ILE A 305 11.06 21.52 9.55
C ILE A 305 10.74 20.04 9.73
N VAL A 306 10.33 19.65 10.94
CA VAL A 306 9.82 18.31 11.23
C VAL A 306 8.43 18.45 11.79
N LEU A 307 7.45 17.96 11.05
CA LEU A 307 6.05 17.91 11.46
C LEU A 307 5.84 16.81 12.50
N GLY A 308 4.85 17.00 13.37
CA GLY A 308 4.49 16.01 14.39
C GLY A 308 3.13 16.28 15.02
N SER A 309 2.64 15.32 15.81
CA SER A 309 1.33 15.36 16.47
C SER A 309 0.16 15.83 15.58
N PRO A 310 -0.03 15.28 14.35
CA PRO A 310 -1.17 15.63 13.51
C PRO A 310 -2.49 15.19 14.15
N THR A 311 -3.53 16.01 14.03
CA THR A 311 -4.91 15.65 14.38
C THR A 311 -5.81 15.85 13.18
N ASP A 312 -7.12 15.75 13.39
CA ASP A 312 -8.12 16.17 12.41
C ASP A 312 -8.21 17.70 12.27
N THR A 313 -7.79 18.48 13.28
CA THR A 313 -7.92 19.95 13.28
C THR A 313 -6.62 20.73 13.42
N SER A 314 -5.49 20.08 13.66
CA SER A 314 -4.19 20.74 13.82
C SER A 314 -2.99 19.87 13.46
N ILE A 315 -1.84 20.49 13.23
CA ILE A 315 -0.54 19.80 13.19
C ILE A 315 0.53 20.73 13.77
N LYS A 316 1.59 20.14 14.33
CA LYS A 316 2.73 20.89 14.87
C LYS A 316 3.89 20.86 13.88
N ALA A 317 4.58 21.97 13.75
CA ALA A 317 5.81 22.12 12.98
C ALA A 317 6.95 22.53 13.91
N ASN A 318 7.91 21.63 14.12
CA ASN A 318 9.11 21.91 14.87
C ASN A 318 10.21 22.41 13.92
N ILE A 319 10.61 23.66 14.07
CA ILE A 319 11.57 24.37 13.22
C ILE A 319 12.88 24.52 13.98
N PHE A 320 13.99 24.18 13.34
CA PHE A 320 15.30 24.24 13.94
C PHE A 320 16.36 24.67 12.93
N SER A 321 17.28 25.53 13.35
CA SER A 321 18.49 25.88 12.59
C SER A 321 19.68 25.91 13.54
N THR A 322 20.82 25.38 13.12
CA THR A 322 22.07 25.42 13.90
C THR A 322 22.77 26.78 13.84
N SER A 323 22.43 27.62 12.87
CA SER A 323 23.21 28.83 12.54
C SER A 323 22.38 30.09 12.37
N GLN A 324 21.09 29.98 12.06
CA GLN A 324 20.25 31.13 11.72
C GLN A 324 19.40 31.61 12.89
N THR A 325 19.32 32.93 13.02
CA THR A 325 18.49 33.65 13.99
C THR A 325 17.61 34.66 13.24
N GLY A 326 16.39 34.85 13.70
CA GLY A 326 15.41 35.69 13.05
C GLY A 326 14.01 35.46 13.59
N THR A 327 13.03 35.52 12.69
CA THR A 327 11.65 35.16 12.99
C THR A 327 11.08 34.23 11.94
N VAL A 328 10.12 33.40 12.34
CA VAL A 328 9.47 32.43 11.46
C VAL A 328 7.95 32.46 11.63
N SER A 329 7.22 32.27 10.53
CA SER A 329 5.78 31.96 10.51
C SER A 329 5.50 30.93 9.42
N ILE A 330 4.38 30.22 9.48
CA ILE A 330 3.97 29.28 8.42
C ILE A 330 2.68 29.76 7.78
N ARG A 331 2.68 29.88 6.44
CA ARG A 331 1.49 30.09 5.62
C ARG A 331 1.01 28.74 5.09
N TYR A 332 -0.29 28.47 5.15
CA TYR A 332 -0.87 27.18 4.77
C TYR A 332 -2.29 27.30 4.23
N GLY A 333 -2.68 26.38 3.35
CA GLY A 333 -4.01 26.33 2.71
C GLY A 333 -4.26 24.99 2.02
N ARG A 334 -5.44 24.82 1.43
CA ARG A 334 -5.86 23.52 0.84
C ARG A 334 -5.45 23.35 -0.62
N ASN A 335 -5.09 24.44 -1.29
CA ASN A 335 -4.66 24.41 -2.69
C ASN A 335 -3.18 24.78 -2.79
N PRO A 336 -2.39 24.13 -3.66
CA PRO A 336 -0.99 24.50 -3.85
C PRO A 336 -0.87 25.94 -4.38
N GLY A 337 0.09 26.68 -3.82
CA GLY A 337 0.33 28.09 -4.08
C GLY A 337 -0.68 29.05 -3.44
N GLN A 338 -1.72 28.56 -2.75
CA GLN A 338 -2.74 29.39 -2.11
C GLN A 338 -2.81 29.11 -0.61
N TYR A 339 -2.40 30.11 0.17
CA TYR A 339 -2.36 30.00 1.62
C TYR A 339 -3.50 30.81 2.24
N GLU A 340 -4.43 30.08 2.86
CA GLU A 340 -5.65 30.63 3.46
C GLU A 340 -5.41 31.17 4.88
N LYS A 341 -4.36 30.65 5.54
CA LYS A 341 -4.02 30.94 6.93
C LYS A 341 -2.53 31.17 7.08
N GLN A 342 -2.18 31.86 8.16
CA GLN A 342 -0.80 32.04 8.60
C GLN A 342 -0.73 31.90 10.12
N THR A 343 0.30 31.25 10.63
CA THR A 343 0.58 31.22 12.08
C THR A 343 1.03 32.61 12.55
N GLU A 344 0.96 32.85 13.86
CA GLU A 344 1.73 33.95 14.43
C GLU A 344 3.21 33.81 14.13
N ARG A 345 3.89 34.96 14.04
CA ARG A 345 5.33 35.01 13.82
C ARG A 345 6.06 34.92 15.15
N VAL A 346 7.00 34.00 15.24
CA VAL A 346 7.77 33.71 16.47
C VAL A 346 9.26 33.91 16.25
N ASN A 347 10.00 34.14 17.33
CA ASN A 347 11.45 34.25 17.28
C ASN A 347 12.07 32.87 17.02
N LEU A 348 13.07 32.84 16.14
CA LEU A 348 13.96 31.70 15.94
C LEU A 348 15.35 32.11 16.41
N SER A 349 15.98 31.27 17.24
CA SER A 349 17.36 31.43 17.65
C SER A 349 18.17 30.21 17.23
N ALA A 350 19.42 30.43 16.79
CA ALA A 350 20.32 29.35 16.45
C ALA A 350 20.46 28.33 17.60
N ASN A 351 20.45 27.05 17.25
CA ASN A 351 20.49 25.90 18.16
C ASN A 351 19.32 25.79 19.15
N THR A 352 18.21 26.51 18.92
CA THR A 352 16.99 26.38 19.73
C THR A 352 15.80 26.05 18.83
N PRO A 353 15.16 24.87 19.01
CA PRO A 353 13.97 24.54 18.24
C PRO A 353 12.79 25.41 18.67
N VAL A 354 11.92 25.74 17.72
CA VAL A 354 10.65 26.43 17.97
C VAL A 354 9.50 25.62 17.38
N GLU A 355 8.38 25.55 18.10
CA GLU A 355 7.19 24.83 17.68
C GLU A 355 6.10 25.84 17.26
N LEU A 356 5.59 25.67 16.04
CA LEU A 356 4.40 26.38 15.55
C LEU A 356 3.25 25.39 15.40
N ILE A 357 2.03 25.80 15.73
CA ILE A 357 0.83 24.98 15.56
C ILE A 357 -0.02 25.55 14.44
N LEU A 358 -0.27 24.74 13.42
CA LEU A 358 -1.23 25.03 12.35
C LEU A 358 -2.60 24.54 12.82
N THR A 359 -3.61 25.40 12.85
CA THR A 359 -4.91 25.12 13.50
C THR A 359 -6.12 25.36 12.58
N GLY A 360 -7.27 24.83 12.99
CA GLY A 360 -8.52 24.89 12.23
C GLY A 360 -8.39 24.19 10.88
N LEU A 361 -7.67 23.09 10.86
CA LEU A 361 -7.64 22.17 9.74
C LEU A 361 -8.97 21.42 9.65
N ASN A 362 -9.29 20.94 8.47
CA ASN A 362 -10.36 19.97 8.27
C ASN A 362 -9.75 18.56 8.29
N ALA A 363 -10.51 17.58 8.78
CA ALA A 363 -10.16 16.17 8.66
C ALA A 363 -10.01 15.75 7.19
N ASP A 364 -9.26 14.69 6.95
CA ASP A 364 -9.07 14.05 5.64
C ASP A 364 -8.76 15.04 4.51
N THR A 365 -7.92 16.02 4.80
CA THR A 365 -7.61 17.11 3.88
C THR A 365 -6.10 17.24 3.70
N ARG A 366 -5.67 17.28 2.44
CA ARG A 366 -4.30 17.64 2.07
C ARG A 366 -4.13 19.15 2.22
N TYR A 367 -3.10 19.57 2.95
CA TYR A 367 -2.71 20.97 3.10
C TYR A 367 -1.35 21.22 2.46
N PHE A 368 -1.18 22.40 1.89
CA PHE A 368 0.06 22.91 1.33
C PHE A 368 0.55 24.07 2.20
N TYR A 369 1.85 24.14 2.44
CA TYR A 369 2.42 25.15 3.33
C TYR A 369 3.82 25.61 2.92
N ARG A 370 4.19 26.82 3.36
CA ARG A 370 5.55 27.38 3.28
C ARG A 370 5.94 27.97 4.63
N LEU A 371 7.20 27.81 5.01
CA LEU A 371 7.80 28.56 6.10
C LEU A 371 8.27 29.91 5.58
N ASP A 372 7.83 30.99 6.21
CA ASP A 372 8.35 32.33 5.99
C ASP A 372 9.42 32.63 7.02
N PHE A 373 10.67 32.69 6.58
CA PHE A 373 11.80 33.06 7.43
C PHE A 373 12.21 34.50 7.18
N GLN A 374 12.37 35.27 8.26
CA GLN A 374 12.95 36.62 8.22
C GLN A 374 14.22 36.61 9.07
N ALA A 375 15.38 36.64 8.44
CA ALA A 375 16.67 36.70 9.13
C ALA A 375 16.84 38.04 9.86
N SER A 376 17.48 38.04 11.04
CA SER A 376 17.74 39.27 11.80
C SER A 376 18.62 40.29 11.04
N ASN A 377 19.47 39.80 10.12
CA ASN A 377 20.32 40.62 9.25
C ASN A 377 19.70 40.89 7.86
N ASN A 378 18.45 40.47 7.63
CA ASN A 378 17.72 40.53 6.36
C ASN A 378 18.36 39.76 5.17
N ILE A 379 19.47 39.04 5.35
CA ILE A 379 20.10 38.26 4.28
C ILE A 379 19.47 36.87 4.25
N GLY A 380 18.91 36.49 3.11
CA GLY A 380 18.27 35.18 2.91
C GLY A 380 16.85 35.06 3.48
N SER A 381 16.21 36.19 3.84
CA SER A 381 14.80 36.22 4.19
C SER A 381 13.90 35.86 3.00
N GLY A 382 12.79 35.17 3.26
CA GLY A 382 11.79 34.80 2.27
C GLY A 382 11.07 33.49 2.60
N PRO A 383 10.08 33.10 1.78
CA PRO A 383 9.43 31.80 1.91
C PRO A 383 10.36 30.65 1.50
N THR A 384 10.23 29.51 2.15
CA THR A 384 10.78 28.25 1.62
C THR A 384 10.03 27.81 0.36
N ILE A 385 10.50 26.74 -0.28
CA ILE A 385 9.67 25.97 -1.21
C ILE A 385 8.37 25.52 -0.51
N GLU A 386 7.36 25.19 -1.31
CA GLU A 386 6.12 24.61 -0.82
C GLU A 386 6.28 23.14 -0.45
N TYR A 387 5.68 22.78 0.67
CA TYR A 387 5.55 21.42 1.18
C TYR A 387 4.06 21.06 1.33
N SER A 388 3.74 19.80 1.62
CA SER A 388 2.35 19.40 1.86
C SER A 388 2.24 18.27 2.88
N PHE A 389 1.16 18.26 3.67
CA PHE A 389 0.90 17.19 4.65
C PHE A 389 -0.59 16.81 4.64
N GLN A 390 -0.90 15.66 5.24
CA GLN A 390 -2.25 15.14 5.36
C GLN A 390 -2.76 15.31 6.80
N SER A 391 -3.96 15.88 6.99
CA SER A 391 -4.66 15.80 8.29
C SER A 391 -5.31 14.43 8.47
N ALA A 392 -5.73 14.10 9.70
CA ALA A 392 -6.23 12.77 10.05
C ALA A 392 -7.30 12.25 9.10
N ARG A 393 -7.10 11.04 8.57
CA ARG A 393 -8.01 10.39 7.63
C ARG A 393 -9.33 10.03 8.31
N SER A 394 -10.43 10.26 7.59
CA SER A 394 -11.76 9.80 8.01
C SER A 394 -11.87 8.28 7.84
N PRO A 395 -12.70 7.58 8.65
CA PRO A 395 -12.98 6.16 8.45
C PRO A 395 -13.41 5.83 7.02
N GLY A 396 -13.00 4.66 6.53
CA GLY A 396 -13.22 4.20 5.15
C GLY A 396 -12.23 4.75 4.11
N GLN A 397 -11.31 5.66 4.48
CA GLN A 397 -10.30 6.18 3.55
C GLN A 397 -9.02 5.35 3.58
N ALA A 398 -8.49 5.06 2.40
CA ALA A 398 -7.20 4.40 2.26
C ALA A 398 -6.05 5.37 2.57
N PHE A 399 -5.01 4.86 3.21
CA PHE A 399 -3.80 5.62 3.50
C PHE A 399 -2.56 4.74 3.55
N THR A 400 -1.38 5.37 3.54
CA THR A 400 -0.10 4.69 3.68
C THR A 400 0.66 5.31 4.84
N PHE A 401 1.29 4.48 5.67
CA PHE A 401 2.31 4.93 6.62
C PHE A 401 3.59 4.12 6.39
N ALA A 402 4.73 4.69 6.78
CA ALA A 402 6.02 4.02 6.65
C ALA A 402 6.75 4.03 8.00
N LEU A 403 7.68 3.10 8.16
CA LEU A 403 8.37 2.89 9.43
C LEU A 403 9.78 2.33 9.23
N GLN A 404 10.66 2.69 10.17
CA GLN A 404 12.01 2.17 10.34
C GLN A 404 12.25 1.78 11.81
N GLY A 405 13.32 1.03 12.06
CA GLY A 405 13.95 0.94 13.39
C GLY A 405 15.45 1.18 13.26
N ASP A 406 16.08 1.63 14.35
CA ASP A 406 17.52 1.41 14.56
C ASP A 406 18.43 2.14 13.57
N SER A 407 18.20 3.44 13.31
CA SER A 407 19.03 4.15 12.33
C SER A 407 20.47 4.39 12.77
N HIS A 408 20.82 4.30 14.06
CA HIS A 408 22.19 4.33 14.59
C HIS A 408 23.21 5.29 13.92
N PRO A 409 22.97 6.62 13.86
CA PRO A 409 23.91 7.57 13.23
C PRO A 409 25.33 7.59 13.82
N GLU A 410 25.51 7.08 15.04
CA GLU A 410 26.81 6.96 15.70
C GLU A 410 27.68 5.80 15.18
N ARG A 411 27.09 4.84 14.44
CA ARG A 411 27.77 3.65 13.89
C ARG A 411 28.31 3.88 12.47
N GLU A 412 28.75 5.10 12.18
CA GLU A 412 29.27 5.51 10.88
C GLU A 412 30.38 4.53 10.41
N LYS A 413 30.20 3.99 9.19
CA LYS A 413 31.05 2.98 8.53
C LYS A 413 30.99 1.55 9.11
N SER A 414 30.20 1.28 10.15
CA SER A 414 29.92 -0.10 10.59
C SER A 414 28.49 -0.51 10.29
N GLN A 415 27.47 0.16 10.83
CA GLN A 415 26.04 -0.11 10.58
C GLN A 415 25.29 1.15 10.15
N PHE A 416 26.02 2.20 9.75
CA PHE A 416 25.47 3.44 9.26
C PHE A 416 26.30 3.99 8.10
N ASP A 417 25.62 4.36 7.02
CA ASP A 417 26.15 5.18 5.94
C ASP A 417 25.18 6.36 5.67
N SER A 418 25.68 7.58 5.85
CA SER A 418 24.89 8.81 5.72
C SER A 418 24.27 9.00 4.32
N ALA A 419 24.95 8.58 3.26
CA ALA A 419 24.44 8.69 1.89
C ALA A 419 23.33 7.66 1.63
N LEU A 420 23.49 6.45 2.17
CA LEU A 420 22.47 5.42 2.11
C LEU A 420 21.22 5.83 2.90
N TYR A 421 21.38 6.35 4.12
CA TYR A 421 20.24 6.80 4.92
C TYR A 421 19.49 7.96 4.27
N THR A 422 20.23 8.94 3.73
CA THR A 422 19.64 10.04 2.94
C THR A 422 18.82 9.50 1.78
N ARG A 423 19.36 8.54 1.02
CA ARG A 423 18.68 7.89 -0.10
C ARG A 423 17.45 7.10 0.36
N THR A 424 17.53 6.41 1.49
CA THR A 424 16.40 5.71 2.10
C THR A 424 15.26 6.68 2.41
N LEU A 425 15.54 7.77 3.14
CA LEU A 425 14.51 8.75 3.50
C LEU A 425 13.94 9.51 2.30
N GLN A 426 14.73 9.78 1.26
CA GLN A 426 14.22 10.32 -0.01
C GLN A 426 13.29 9.33 -0.71
N THR A 427 13.60 8.04 -0.66
CA THR A 427 12.76 6.97 -1.22
C THR A 427 11.44 6.86 -0.43
N VAL A 428 11.49 6.92 0.90
CA VAL A 428 10.30 7.00 1.77
C VAL A 428 9.46 8.24 1.42
N ALA A 429 10.08 9.40 1.25
CA ALA A 429 9.36 10.63 0.92
C ALA A 429 8.66 10.54 -0.45
N ALA A 430 9.24 9.84 -1.42
CA ALA A 430 8.63 9.61 -2.73
C ALA A 430 7.35 8.76 -2.64
N ASP A 431 7.24 7.89 -1.63
CA ASP A 431 6.02 7.11 -1.36
C ASP A 431 4.90 7.93 -0.70
N LYS A 432 5.20 9.15 -0.27
CA LYS A 432 4.24 10.11 0.33
C LYS A 432 3.39 9.51 1.45
N PRO A 433 3.98 8.85 2.46
CA PRO A 433 3.21 8.33 3.58
C PRO A 433 2.50 9.46 4.33
N ASP A 434 1.32 9.18 4.89
CA ASP A 434 0.58 10.11 5.73
C ASP A 434 1.36 10.46 7.01
N PHE A 435 2.19 9.53 7.52
CA PHE A 435 3.13 9.73 8.63
C PHE A 435 4.25 8.70 8.63
N TYR A 436 5.34 8.99 9.37
CA TYR A 436 6.53 8.15 9.48
C TYR A 436 6.83 7.80 10.95
N LEU A 437 6.98 6.51 11.26
CA LEU A 437 7.31 6.05 12.62
C LEU A 437 8.74 5.53 12.73
N LEU A 438 9.39 5.89 13.83
CA LEU A 438 10.71 5.43 14.20
C LEU A 438 10.59 4.56 15.44
N LEU A 439 11.01 3.30 15.33
CA LEU A 439 10.82 2.28 16.36
C LEU A 439 11.91 2.29 17.45
N GLY A 440 12.71 3.35 17.58
CA GLY A 440 13.73 3.50 18.62
C GLY A 440 15.14 3.16 18.12
N ASP A 441 16.13 3.43 18.98
CA ASP A 441 17.57 3.31 18.70
C ASP A 441 18.04 4.21 17.55
N ASP A 442 17.49 5.42 17.50
CA ASP A 442 17.79 6.42 16.47
C ASP A 442 18.73 7.52 17.01
N PHE A 443 18.89 7.64 18.32
CA PHE A 443 19.65 8.74 18.94
C PHE A 443 20.86 8.27 19.77
N SER A 444 20.89 7.04 20.26
CA SER A 444 22.11 6.39 20.83
C SER A 444 22.91 7.21 21.84
N VAL A 445 22.21 7.64 22.89
CA VAL A 445 22.78 8.38 24.02
C VAL A 445 23.73 7.51 24.84
N ASP A 446 23.47 6.20 24.89
CA ASP A 446 24.26 5.23 25.66
C ASP A 446 25.74 5.15 25.25
N THR A 447 26.06 5.52 24.01
CA THR A 447 27.43 5.55 23.47
C THR A 447 28.27 6.75 23.93
N LEU A 448 27.67 7.73 24.61
CA LEU A 448 28.38 8.89 25.13
C LEU A 448 29.25 8.51 26.35
N ASP A 449 30.43 9.11 26.47
CA ASP A 449 31.33 8.88 27.60
C ASP A 449 30.68 9.34 28.93
N PRO A 450 30.40 8.42 29.87
CA PRO A 450 29.77 8.75 31.15
C PRO A 450 30.56 9.74 32.00
N LYS A 451 31.89 9.87 31.79
CA LYS A 451 32.73 10.80 32.57
C LYS A 451 32.60 12.24 32.12
N THR A 452 32.15 12.47 30.89
CA THR A 452 32.13 13.80 30.28
C THR A 452 30.76 14.18 29.72
N ILE A 453 29.73 13.37 29.97
CA ILE A 453 28.36 13.60 29.53
C ILE A 453 27.76 14.84 30.19
N ASN A 454 26.95 15.56 29.42
CA ASN A 454 26.14 16.69 29.87
C ASN A 454 24.93 16.87 28.95
N ALA A 455 24.01 17.76 29.31
CA ALA A 455 22.80 18.03 28.54
C ALA A 455 23.08 18.41 27.07
N THR A 456 24.15 19.17 26.80
CA THR A 456 24.53 19.59 25.44
C THR A 456 24.90 18.41 24.56
N LYS A 457 25.74 17.48 25.06
CA LYS A 457 26.13 16.26 24.32
C LYS A 457 24.95 15.32 24.07
N VAL A 458 24.04 15.21 25.04
CA VAL A 458 22.80 14.44 24.84
C VAL A 458 21.94 15.11 23.78
N THR A 459 21.78 16.44 23.83
CA THR A 459 21.00 17.20 22.84
C THR A 459 21.58 17.05 21.43
N GLU A 460 22.91 17.06 21.29
CA GLU A 460 23.60 16.88 20.01
C GLU A 460 23.18 15.58 19.30
N ARG A 461 22.98 14.48 20.03
CA ARG A 461 22.45 13.23 19.46
C ARG A 461 21.11 13.42 18.76
N TYR A 462 20.20 14.15 19.38
CA TYR A 462 18.89 14.48 18.81
C TYR A 462 18.99 15.46 17.65
N THR A 463 19.97 16.38 17.68
CA THR A 463 20.23 17.35 16.62
C THR A 463 20.82 16.69 15.36
N ILE A 464 21.69 15.68 15.47
CA ILE A 464 22.31 14.99 14.32
C ILE A 464 21.27 14.37 13.38
N GLN A 465 20.13 13.95 13.92
CA GLN A 465 19.02 13.39 13.13
C GLN A 465 18.20 14.45 12.38
N ARG A 466 18.28 15.74 12.74
CA ARG A 466 17.44 16.80 12.18
C ARG A 466 17.58 16.98 10.66
N PRO A 467 18.79 16.95 10.06
CA PRO A 467 18.94 17.00 8.61
C PRO A 467 18.27 15.83 7.90
N TYR A 468 18.40 14.61 8.44
CA TYR A 468 17.80 13.40 7.87
C TYR A 468 16.28 13.42 7.99
N LEU A 469 15.76 13.60 9.21
CA LEU A 469 14.32 13.62 9.45
C LEU A 469 13.63 14.84 8.84
N GLY A 470 14.37 15.89 8.48
CA GLY A 470 13.85 16.99 7.66
C GLY A 470 13.55 16.60 6.20
N LEU A 471 14.15 15.53 5.66
CA LEU A 471 13.89 15.05 4.29
C LEU A 471 12.48 14.49 4.13
N ILE A 472 11.96 13.85 5.18
CA ILE A 472 10.62 13.26 5.23
C ILE A 472 9.63 14.10 6.06
N GLY A 473 10.12 14.69 7.15
CA GLY A 473 9.35 15.43 8.15
C GLY A 473 8.72 16.72 7.65
N THR A 474 9.06 17.20 6.45
CA THR A 474 8.37 18.31 5.79
C THR A 474 7.02 17.89 5.18
N SER A 475 6.78 16.60 4.97
CA SER A 475 5.53 16.13 4.34
C SER A 475 4.81 15.02 5.13
N SER A 476 5.55 14.29 5.95
CA SER A 476 5.03 13.20 6.77
C SER A 476 5.41 13.44 8.23
N PRO A 477 4.46 13.71 9.14
CA PRO A 477 4.76 13.89 10.55
C PRO A 477 5.46 12.67 11.15
N VAL A 478 6.42 12.94 12.03
CA VAL A 478 7.30 11.94 12.64
C VAL A 478 6.81 11.54 14.03
N PHE A 479 6.64 10.24 14.24
CA PHE A 479 6.33 9.63 15.52
C PHE A 479 7.51 8.81 16.01
N LEU A 480 7.84 8.96 17.29
CA LEU A 480 8.97 8.31 17.94
C LEU A 480 8.50 7.30 18.97
N VAL A 481 9.10 6.12 18.93
CA VAL A 481 9.10 5.12 20.00
C VAL A 481 10.46 5.19 20.70
N ASN A 482 10.50 5.04 22.02
CA ASN A 482 11.78 4.94 22.72
C ASN A 482 12.39 3.55 22.46
N GLY A 483 13.68 3.48 22.19
CA GLY A 483 14.51 2.28 22.26
C GLY A 483 15.42 2.32 23.47
N ASN A 484 16.24 1.28 23.62
CA ASN A 484 17.12 1.14 24.78
C ASN A 484 18.34 2.07 24.65
N HIS A 485 18.79 2.37 23.43
CA HIS A 485 19.89 3.28 23.15
C HIS A 485 19.55 4.76 23.46
N GLU A 486 18.27 5.14 23.54
CA GLU A 486 17.86 6.50 23.93
C GLU A 486 18.15 6.85 25.39
N GLN A 487 18.24 5.85 26.29
CA GLN A 487 18.46 6.01 27.74
C GLN A 487 17.45 6.92 28.48
N ALA A 488 16.33 7.26 27.83
CA ALA A 488 15.17 7.88 28.43
C ALA A 488 14.37 6.82 29.22
N ALA A 489 14.89 6.47 30.40
CA ALA A 489 14.40 5.36 31.21
C ALA A 489 14.27 5.73 32.69
N ARG A 490 13.29 5.15 33.38
CA ARG A 490 13.01 5.45 34.79
C ARG A 490 14.14 5.05 35.73
N PHE A 491 14.81 3.93 35.46
CA PHE A 491 15.98 3.48 36.22
C PHE A 491 17.12 4.50 36.26
N ASN A 492 17.23 5.37 35.26
CA ASN A 492 18.27 6.39 35.18
C ASN A 492 17.92 7.69 35.93
N LEU A 493 16.70 7.82 36.48
CA LEU A 493 16.32 8.98 37.28
C LEU A 493 16.93 8.93 38.67
N ASN A 494 17.51 10.05 39.11
CA ASN A 494 18.10 10.22 40.44
C ASN A 494 17.47 11.38 41.25
N GLY A 495 16.39 11.98 40.74
CA GLY A 495 15.69 13.09 41.41
C GLY A 495 16.31 14.48 41.23
N THR A 496 17.31 14.64 40.36
CA THR A 496 17.90 15.96 40.01
C THR A 496 17.63 16.32 38.54
N PRO A 497 17.76 17.60 38.13
CA PRO A 497 17.70 17.97 36.71
C PRO A 497 18.92 17.48 35.91
N GLU A 498 20.03 17.18 36.58
CA GLU A 498 21.29 16.75 35.97
C GLU A 498 21.44 15.21 35.94
N ASN A 499 20.65 14.55 35.10
CA ASN A 499 20.84 13.13 34.80
C ASN A 499 20.44 12.79 33.36
N ILE A 500 20.88 11.63 32.89
CA ILE A 500 20.69 11.18 31.50
C ILE A 500 19.23 11.00 31.11
N ALA A 501 18.35 10.52 32.01
CA ALA A 501 16.94 10.36 31.71
C ALA A 501 16.24 11.72 31.48
N VAL A 502 16.54 12.71 32.32
CA VAL A 502 16.04 14.08 32.17
C VAL A 502 16.56 14.72 30.89
N TRP A 503 17.87 14.61 30.62
CA TRP A 503 18.46 15.20 29.41
C TRP A 503 17.93 14.55 28.13
N ALA A 504 17.85 13.22 28.07
CA ALA A 504 17.37 12.50 26.89
C ALA A 504 15.90 12.83 26.60
N GLN A 505 15.05 12.77 27.62
CA GLN A 505 13.63 13.04 27.45
C GLN A 505 13.33 14.51 27.12
N ASN A 506 14.08 15.45 27.69
CA ASN A 506 13.96 16.87 27.33
C ASN A 506 14.47 17.16 25.91
N ALA A 507 15.54 16.51 25.46
CA ALA A 507 16.02 16.61 24.09
C ALA A 507 14.98 16.05 23.10
N ARG A 508 14.40 14.87 23.38
CA ARG A 508 13.28 14.29 22.63
C ARG A 508 12.09 15.25 22.52
N ASN A 509 11.60 15.74 23.66
CA ASN A 509 10.41 16.60 23.72
C ASN A 509 10.59 17.97 23.05
N SER A 510 11.81 18.53 23.06
CA SER A 510 12.10 19.85 22.46
C SER A 510 12.36 19.78 20.96
N HIS A 511 12.99 18.71 20.48
CA HIS A 511 13.41 18.59 19.07
C HIS A 511 12.38 17.87 18.19
N TYR A 512 11.44 17.13 18.78
CA TYR A 512 10.44 16.38 18.03
C TYR A 512 9.06 16.53 18.67
N SER A 513 8.09 17.04 17.91
CA SER A 513 6.72 17.23 18.37
C SER A 513 6.01 15.88 18.51
N GLN A 514 6.05 15.32 19.71
CA GLN A 514 5.38 14.04 20.03
C GLN A 514 4.00 14.25 20.64
N PRO A 515 3.05 13.32 20.40
CA PRO A 515 1.70 13.39 20.98
C PRO A 515 1.69 13.54 22.50
N ALA A 516 0.74 14.32 22.99
CA ALA A 516 0.41 14.44 24.41
C ALA A 516 -1.09 14.13 24.57
N PRO A 517 -1.54 13.60 25.73
CA PRO A 517 -2.95 13.33 25.93
C PRO A 517 -3.80 14.59 25.78
N ASP A 518 -4.78 14.54 24.89
CA ASP A 518 -5.74 15.60 24.60
C ASP A 518 -7.08 14.99 24.13
N TYR A 519 -7.85 15.70 23.29
CA TYR A 519 -9.11 15.18 22.76
C TYR A 519 -8.91 14.13 21.65
N PHE A 520 -7.78 14.16 20.94
CA PHE A 520 -7.46 13.29 19.80
C PHE A 520 -6.55 12.14 20.23
N TYR A 521 -5.56 12.43 21.06
CA TYR A 521 -4.59 11.47 21.56
C TYR A 521 -4.92 11.03 22.99
N SER A 522 -4.86 9.73 23.25
CA SER A 522 -4.73 9.20 24.62
C SER A 522 -3.28 8.83 24.90
N GLY A 523 -2.88 8.66 26.17
CA GLY A 523 -1.52 8.28 26.53
C GLY A 523 -1.13 8.63 27.96
N ASN A 524 0.19 8.73 28.19
CA ASN A 524 0.74 8.98 29.52
C ASN A 524 0.43 10.39 30.05
N LYS A 525 -0.20 10.47 31.23
CA LYS A 525 -0.55 11.72 31.93
C LYS A 525 0.41 12.05 33.07
N GLU A 526 1.42 11.22 33.33
CA GLU A 526 2.41 11.46 34.38
C GLU A 526 3.20 12.73 34.10
N ILE A 527 3.31 13.58 35.13
CA ILE A 527 4.20 14.74 35.14
C ILE A 527 5.44 14.36 35.93
N VAL A 528 6.56 14.20 35.24
CA VAL A 528 7.84 13.86 35.87
C VAL A 528 8.60 15.15 36.18
N PRO A 529 9.13 15.32 37.41
CA PRO A 529 9.95 16.47 37.78
C PRO A 529 11.08 16.73 36.77
N PHE A 530 11.32 18.01 36.46
CA PHE A 530 12.32 18.49 35.48
C PHE A 530 12.08 18.12 34.00
N ILE A 531 11.01 17.38 33.70
CA ILE A 531 10.63 17.00 32.33
C ILE A 531 9.24 17.52 31.95
N GLY A 532 8.25 17.32 32.82
CA GLY A 532 6.83 17.48 32.45
C GLY A 532 6.23 16.19 31.92
N LEU A 533 5.38 16.28 30.90
CA LEU A 533 4.79 15.10 30.25
C LEU A 533 5.85 14.30 29.48
N LEU A 534 5.89 12.99 29.71
CA LEU A 534 6.84 12.09 29.06
C LEU A 534 6.58 11.89 27.57
N ARG A 535 5.30 11.81 27.14
CA ARG A 535 4.94 11.56 25.72
C ARG A 535 5.60 10.30 25.16
N ASN A 536 5.76 9.29 26.01
CA ASN A 536 6.49 8.04 25.76
C ASN A 536 5.58 6.93 25.21
N TYR A 537 4.35 6.81 25.74
CA TYR A 537 3.30 5.96 25.19
C TYR A 537 2.04 6.78 24.91
N TYR A 538 1.38 6.46 23.79
CA TYR A 538 0.22 7.19 23.28
C TYR A 538 -0.53 6.39 22.22
N ALA A 539 -1.79 6.75 21.97
CA ALA A 539 -2.62 6.12 20.95
C ALA A 539 -3.53 7.12 20.24
N TRP A 540 -3.82 6.84 18.97
CA TRP A 540 -4.71 7.63 18.12
C TRP A 540 -5.36 6.75 17.04
N THR A 541 -6.39 7.28 16.40
CA THR A 541 -7.05 6.64 15.26
C THR A 541 -6.80 7.41 13.99
N TRP A 542 -6.61 6.69 12.88
CA TRP A 542 -6.40 7.26 11.55
C TRP A 542 -7.06 6.35 10.52
N GLY A 543 -8.03 6.88 9.78
CA GLY A 543 -8.88 6.06 8.91
C GLY A 543 -9.57 4.95 9.70
N ASP A 544 -9.47 3.71 9.23
CA ASP A 544 -10.06 2.53 9.88
C ASP A 544 -9.17 1.87 10.93
N ALA A 545 -8.03 2.47 11.30
CA ALA A 545 -7.05 1.84 12.17
C ALA A 545 -6.80 2.60 13.48
N LEU A 546 -6.55 1.84 14.55
CA LEU A 546 -5.99 2.30 15.81
C LEU A 546 -4.47 2.09 15.80
N PHE A 547 -3.73 3.09 16.25
CA PHE A 547 -2.28 3.07 16.45
C PHE A 547 -1.99 3.21 17.93
N VAL A 548 -1.14 2.34 18.48
CA VAL A 548 -0.79 2.33 19.90
C VAL A 548 0.72 2.17 20.05
N VAL A 549 1.38 3.20 20.60
CA VAL A 549 2.79 3.14 20.99
C VAL A 549 2.85 2.80 22.48
N ILE A 550 3.62 1.76 22.84
CA ILE A 550 3.91 1.39 24.22
C ILE A 550 5.42 1.52 24.49
N ASP A 551 5.77 1.75 25.75
CA ASP A 551 7.11 2.05 26.22
C ASP A 551 7.49 1.21 27.46
N PRO A 552 8.44 0.28 27.35
CA PRO A 552 8.88 -0.53 28.48
C PRO A 552 9.83 0.22 29.44
N TYR A 553 10.38 1.38 29.07
CA TYR A 553 11.52 1.99 29.77
C TYR A 553 11.14 2.92 30.93
N TRP A 554 10.05 3.68 30.82
CA TRP A 554 9.65 4.65 31.86
C TRP A 554 8.85 4.05 33.02
N ALA A 555 8.33 2.84 32.87
CA ALA A 555 7.62 2.15 33.94
C ALA A 555 8.54 1.18 34.71
N SER A 556 9.59 0.68 34.07
CA SER A 556 10.49 -0.30 34.69
C SER A 556 11.42 0.36 35.72
N PRO A 557 11.43 -0.12 36.98
CA PRO A 557 12.33 0.41 38.02
C PRO A 557 13.75 -0.13 37.89
N VAL A 558 13.99 -1.10 37.01
CA VAL A 558 15.31 -1.66 36.68
C VAL A 558 15.63 -1.40 35.21
N ALA A 559 16.91 -1.47 34.84
CA ALA A 559 17.31 -1.41 33.45
C ALA A 559 16.64 -2.52 32.63
N VAL A 560 15.90 -2.12 31.58
CA VAL A 560 15.15 -3.04 30.73
C VAL A 560 16.09 -3.85 29.85
N ASP A 561 17.06 -3.20 29.20
CA ASP A 561 18.04 -3.83 28.32
C ASP A 561 19.49 -3.47 28.72
N ASN A 562 20.14 -2.53 28.03
CA ASN A 562 21.48 -2.04 28.36
C ASN A 562 21.47 -0.97 29.47
N VAL A 563 22.59 -0.91 30.21
CA VAL A 563 22.82 0.07 31.29
C VAL A 563 23.81 1.13 30.81
N PHE A 564 23.46 2.41 30.98
CA PHE A 564 24.41 3.49 30.71
C PHE A 564 25.64 3.39 31.62
N GLY A 565 26.82 3.27 31.02
CA GLY A 565 28.10 3.21 31.75
C GLY A 565 28.46 1.85 32.36
N GLY A 566 27.64 0.80 32.19
CA GLY A 566 27.98 -0.58 32.55
C GLY A 566 27.32 -1.16 33.83
N ASP A 567 27.68 -2.40 34.14
CA ASP A 567 26.91 -3.42 34.89
C ASP A 567 26.84 -3.27 36.45
N PRO A 568 25.81 -3.84 37.13
CA PRO A 568 25.31 -5.19 36.88
C PRO A 568 23.97 -5.29 36.13
N LYS A 569 23.91 -6.35 35.31
CA LYS A 569 22.72 -6.84 34.62
C LYS A 569 21.61 -7.20 35.59
N ARG A 570 20.38 -6.90 35.19
CA ARG A 570 19.17 -7.47 35.81
C ARG A 570 19.30 -8.99 35.90
N THR A 571 18.91 -9.56 37.03
CA THR A 571 19.01 -11.01 37.29
C THR A 571 17.69 -11.73 37.09
N ASN A 572 16.56 -11.01 37.19
CA ASN A 572 15.22 -11.55 37.02
C ASN A 572 14.42 -10.72 36.01
N MET A 573 13.90 -11.39 34.98
CA MET A 573 13.11 -10.76 33.92
C MET A 573 11.73 -10.28 34.38
N TRP A 574 11.23 -10.78 35.51
CA TRP A 574 9.98 -10.29 36.09
C TRP A 574 10.12 -8.94 36.79
N ASP A 575 11.35 -8.45 37.02
CA ASP A 575 11.59 -7.12 37.58
C ASP A 575 11.41 -6.03 36.50
N VAL A 576 11.53 -6.40 35.22
CA VAL A 576 11.19 -5.54 34.08
C VAL A 576 9.68 -5.43 33.99
N THR A 577 9.18 -4.19 33.86
CA THR A 577 7.74 -3.97 33.80
C THR A 577 7.29 -2.81 32.91
N HIS A 578 6.20 -3.01 32.18
CA HIS A 578 5.44 -1.94 31.53
C HIS A 578 4.62 -1.11 32.53
N GLY A 579 4.51 -1.56 33.80
CA GLY A 579 3.79 -0.89 34.87
C GLY A 579 2.27 -1.03 34.78
N ASP A 580 1.62 -0.98 35.94
CA ASP A 580 0.17 -1.12 36.04
C ASP A 580 -0.58 -0.03 35.25
N GLU A 581 -0.12 1.23 35.31
CA GLU A 581 -0.82 2.35 34.69
C GLU A 581 -0.86 2.23 33.16
N GLN A 582 0.27 1.90 32.53
CA GLN A 582 0.33 1.71 31.09
C GLN A 582 -0.40 0.44 30.66
N TYR A 583 -0.28 -0.67 31.40
CA TYR A 583 -1.02 -1.89 31.08
C TYR A 583 -2.53 -1.67 31.11
N LEU A 584 -3.05 -1.02 32.17
CA LEU A 584 -4.47 -0.73 32.30
C LEU A 584 -4.95 0.23 31.20
N TRP A 585 -4.14 1.23 30.85
CA TRP A 585 -4.41 2.11 29.71
C TRP A 585 -4.43 1.36 28.37
N LEU A 586 -3.46 0.48 28.12
CA LEU A 586 -3.39 -0.35 26.91
C LEU A 586 -4.62 -1.25 26.80
N LYS A 587 -4.98 -1.93 27.90
CA LYS A 587 -6.17 -2.78 27.99
C LYS A 587 -7.43 -1.99 27.63
N GLU A 588 -7.63 -0.85 28.29
CA GLU A 588 -8.79 0.01 28.03
C GLU A 588 -8.82 0.50 26.57
N THR A 589 -7.67 0.90 26.02
CA THR A 589 -7.53 1.40 24.65
C THR A 589 -7.89 0.32 23.63
N LEU A 590 -7.42 -0.91 23.82
CA LEU A 590 -7.68 -2.03 22.92
C LEU A 590 -9.13 -2.54 23.00
N GLU A 591 -9.68 -2.65 24.21
CA GLU A 591 -11.03 -3.16 24.47
C GLU A 591 -12.13 -2.18 24.02
N LYS A 592 -11.90 -0.88 24.15
CA LYS A 592 -12.86 0.14 23.71
C LYS A 592 -12.81 0.42 22.20
N SER A 593 -11.71 0.08 21.53
CA SER A 593 -11.53 0.39 20.12
C SER A 593 -12.41 -0.46 19.21
N LYS A 594 -13.08 0.24 18.29
CA LYS A 594 -13.90 -0.33 17.22
C LYS A 594 -13.20 -0.31 15.85
N SER A 595 -11.95 0.14 15.80
CA SER A 595 -11.17 0.19 14.56
C SER A 595 -11.06 -1.20 13.94
N LYS A 596 -11.15 -1.28 12.60
CA LYS A 596 -11.04 -2.55 11.86
C LYS A 596 -9.65 -3.15 12.05
N TYR A 597 -8.63 -2.31 12.03
CA TYR A 597 -7.24 -2.71 12.25
C TYR A 597 -6.69 -2.07 13.52
N LYS A 598 -5.77 -2.76 14.18
CA LYS A 598 -5.10 -2.26 15.38
C LYS A 598 -3.61 -2.58 15.25
N PHE A 599 -2.78 -1.55 15.32
CA PHE A 599 -1.33 -1.65 15.24
C PHE A 599 -0.72 -1.25 16.58
N VAL A 600 0.13 -2.12 17.12
CA VAL A 600 0.86 -1.86 18.36
C VAL A 600 2.34 -1.75 18.03
N PHE A 601 3.02 -0.75 18.61
CA PHE A 601 4.41 -0.43 18.36
C PHE A 601 5.15 -0.40 19.69
N ALA A 602 6.25 -1.14 19.77
CA ALA A 602 7.23 -1.04 20.84
C ALA A 602 8.61 -1.25 20.22
N HIS A 603 9.68 -0.79 20.84
CA HIS A 603 11.01 -1.09 20.32
C HIS A 603 11.30 -2.59 20.26
N HIS A 604 10.74 -3.35 21.22
CA HIS A 604 10.94 -4.79 21.34
C HIS A 604 9.73 -5.47 22.02
N VAL A 605 9.39 -6.73 21.70
CA VAL A 605 8.46 -7.60 22.47
C VAL A 605 8.60 -7.43 23.99
N MET A 606 9.73 -7.76 24.60
CA MET A 606 9.92 -7.66 26.06
C MET A 606 10.57 -6.34 26.53
N GLY A 607 10.77 -5.38 25.62
CA GLY A 607 11.68 -4.25 25.82
C GLY A 607 13.17 -4.63 25.82
N THR A 608 13.50 -5.91 25.58
CA THR A 608 14.85 -6.49 25.63
C THR A 608 14.84 -7.91 25.04
N GLY A 609 16.02 -8.47 24.75
CA GLY A 609 16.18 -9.78 24.15
C GLY A 609 16.34 -9.66 22.65
N ARG A 610 16.18 -10.76 21.92
CA ARG A 610 16.08 -10.78 20.45
C ARG A 610 15.07 -11.84 20.02
N GLY A 611 14.36 -11.57 18.93
CA GLY A 611 13.32 -12.45 18.39
C GLY A 611 11.91 -11.89 18.57
N GLY A 612 10.96 -12.47 17.84
CA GLY A 612 9.55 -12.08 17.85
C GLY A 612 8.71 -13.08 18.63
N VAL A 613 8.11 -14.02 17.89
CA VAL A 613 7.23 -15.06 18.48
C VAL A 613 7.97 -15.98 19.44
N GLU A 614 9.29 -16.09 19.30
CA GLU A 614 10.19 -16.83 20.20
C GLU A 614 10.16 -16.27 21.64
N LEU A 615 9.94 -14.97 21.80
CA LEU A 615 9.86 -14.30 23.09
C LEU A 615 8.42 -14.01 23.54
N ALA A 616 7.45 -14.10 22.62
CA ALA A 616 6.06 -13.72 22.88
C ALA A 616 5.36 -14.54 23.97
N GLY A 617 5.89 -15.73 24.30
CA GLY A 617 5.38 -16.58 25.37
C GLY A 617 5.89 -16.24 26.78
N LEU A 618 6.85 -15.32 26.91
CA LEU A 618 7.64 -15.16 28.13
C LEU A 618 7.22 -13.95 28.98
N TRP A 619 7.44 -14.05 30.28
CA TRP A 619 7.37 -12.98 31.29
C TRP A 619 6.08 -12.14 31.21
N GLU A 620 6.13 -10.81 31.27
CA GLU A 620 4.92 -9.97 31.15
C GLU A 620 4.20 -10.13 29.80
N TRP A 621 4.93 -10.52 28.76
CA TRP A 621 4.36 -10.58 27.43
C TRP A 621 3.47 -11.80 27.24
N GLY A 622 3.92 -12.99 27.63
CA GLY A 622 3.16 -14.25 27.46
C GLY A 622 2.94 -15.06 28.73
N GLY A 623 3.53 -14.66 29.85
CA GLY A 623 3.20 -15.17 31.18
C GLY A 623 4.03 -16.35 31.68
N LYS A 624 4.95 -16.89 30.88
CA LYS A 624 5.80 -18.03 31.26
C LYS A 624 7.23 -17.62 31.57
N ASN A 625 7.89 -18.32 32.48
CA ASN A 625 9.33 -18.17 32.68
C ASN A 625 10.13 -18.88 31.57
N ALA A 626 11.46 -18.76 31.61
CA ALA A 626 12.37 -19.42 30.66
C ALA A 626 12.25 -20.97 30.61
N LYS A 627 11.66 -21.61 31.63
CA LYS A 627 11.40 -23.06 31.66
C LYS A 627 9.99 -23.41 31.16
N GLY A 628 9.22 -22.43 30.69
CA GLY A 628 7.84 -22.63 30.21
C GLY A 628 6.79 -22.71 31.32
N VAL A 629 7.14 -22.47 32.58
CA VAL A 629 6.20 -22.51 33.71
C VAL A 629 5.43 -21.20 33.75
N SER A 630 4.10 -21.26 33.84
CA SER A 630 3.26 -20.06 33.99
C SER A 630 3.38 -19.50 35.40
N GLU A 631 3.83 -18.25 35.50
CA GLU A 631 4.00 -17.54 36.78
C GLU A 631 3.22 -16.21 36.80
N PHE A 632 2.55 -15.87 35.69
CA PHE A 632 1.90 -14.58 35.48
C PHE A 632 0.91 -14.18 36.57
N ALA A 633 -0.02 -15.08 36.95
CA ALA A 633 -1.02 -14.76 37.96
C ALA A 633 -0.41 -14.42 39.32
N ALA A 634 0.74 -15.03 39.65
CA ALA A 634 1.46 -14.75 40.89
C ALA A 634 2.24 -13.43 40.80
N LEU A 635 2.84 -13.13 39.65
CA LEU A 635 3.78 -12.02 39.49
C LEU A 635 3.15 -10.75 38.92
N ARG A 636 1.96 -10.83 38.32
CA ARG A 636 1.13 -9.73 37.81
C ARG A 636 -0.34 -9.90 38.24
N PRO A 637 -0.63 -9.95 39.55
CA PRO A 637 -1.99 -10.26 40.05
C PRO A 637 -3.06 -9.22 39.68
N LYS A 638 -2.66 -8.02 39.26
CA LYS A 638 -3.57 -6.95 38.82
C LYS A 638 -3.92 -7.03 37.33
N TRP A 639 -3.26 -7.91 36.57
CA TRP A 639 -3.39 -7.98 35.12
C TRP A 639 -4.23 -9.22 34.77
N ASN A 640 -5.30 -9.03 33.99
CA ASN A 640 -6.19 -10.13 33.64
C ASN A 640 -5.55 -11.08 32.61
N LEU A 641 -4.69 -10.56 31.73
CA LEU A 641 -4.03 -11.27 30.65
C LEU A 641 -2.60 -10.75 30.46
N PRO A 642 -1.62 -11.60 30.11
CA PRO A 642 -0.33 -11.12 29.58
C PRO A 642 -0.52 -10.30 28.30
N ILE A 643 0.46 -9.48 27.93
CA ILE A 643 0.32 -8.49 26.84
C ILE A 643 -0.04 -9.15 25.50
N HIS A 644 0.61 -10.26 25.12
CA HIS A 644 0.28 -11.01 23.90
C HIS A 644 -1.16 -11.50 23.91
N GLN A 645 -1.61 -12.13 25.00
CA GLN A 645 -3.00 -12.61 25.10
C GLN A 645 -4.01 -11.46 25.12
N LEU A 646 -3.65 -10.30 25.67
CA LEU A 646 -4.46 -9.09 25.59
C LEU A 646 -4.58 -8.61 24.13
N MET A 647 -3.49 -8.64 23.37
CA MET A 647 -3.49 -8.32 21.93
C MET A 647 -4.34 -9.30 21.13
N VAL A 648 -4.21 -10.61 21.38
CA VAL A 648 -5.01 -11.68 20.76
C VAL A 648 -6.50 -11.49 21.05
N ALA A 649 -6.87 -11.30 22.32
CA ALA A 649 -8.27 -11.12 22.74
C ALA A 649 -8.93 -9.91 22.06
N ASN A 650 -8.13 -8.89 21.72
CA ASN A 650 -8.60 -7.67 21.08
C ASN A 650 -8.33 -7.59 19.57
N LYS A 651 -7.87 -8.70 18.97
CA LYS A 651 -7.59 -8.85 17.53
C LYS A 651 -6.63 -7.79 16.99
N VAL A 652 -5.52 -7.58 17.69
CA VAL A 652 -4.42 -6.75 17.18
C VAL A 652 -3.94 -7.33 15.85
N THR A 653 -3.88 -6.47 14.83
CA THR A 653 -3.56 -6.87 13.46
C THR A 653 -2.06 -7.13 13.33
N ILE A 654 -1.24 -6.16 13.76
CA ILE A 654 0.22 -6.25 13.69
C ILE A 654 0.82 -5.62 14.95
N PHE A 655 1.78 -6.32 15.55
CA PHE A 655 2.76 -5.77 16.47
C PHE A 655 4.07 -5.51 15.71
N PHE A 656 4.56 -4.27 15.75
CA PHE A 656 5.81 -3.84 15.11
C PHE A 656 6.91 -3.64 16.15
N GLN A 657 8.13 -4.06 15.79
CA GLN A 657 9.33 -3.89 16.61
C GLN A 657 10.59 -3.55 15.81
N GLY A 658 11.58 -2.91 16.44
CA GLY A 658 12.93 -2.68 15.92
C GLY A 658 13.93 -3.63 16.58
N HIS A 659 15.04 -3.10 17.08
CA HIS A 659 16.10 -3.70 17.90
C HIS A 659 16.97 -4.76 17.22
N ASP A 660 16.38 -5.61 16.38
CA ASP A 660 17.04 -6.82 15.87
C ASP A 660 17.80 -6.62 14.56
N HIS A 661 17.67 -5.44 13.94
CA HIS A 661 18.39 -5.04 12.73
C HIS A 661 18.15 -6.00 11.56
N ILE A 662 16.92 -6.51 11.47
CA ILE A 662 16.50 -7.52 10.49
C ILE A 662 15.01 -7.38 10.25
N TRP A 663 14.61 -7.49 8.99
CA TRP A 663 13.20 -7.50 8.65
C TRP A 663 12.66 -8.92 8.76
N VAL A 664 11.68 -9.16 9.63
CA VAL A 664 11.10 -10.51 9.84
C VAL A 664 9.58 -10.44 9.98
N HIS A 665 8.89 -11.27 9.20
CA HIS A 665 7.44 -11.46 9.28
C HIS A 665 7.13 -12.82 9.92
N GLN A 666 6.38 -12.80 11.02
CA GLN A 666 5.90 -13.98 11.73
C GLN A 666 4.43 -13.80 12.11
N GLN A 667 3.74 -14.90 12.44
CA GLN A 667 2.39 -14.86 13.00
C GLN A 667 2.28 -15.78 14.21
N LEU A 668 1.56 -15.32 15.23
CA LEU A 668 1.25 -16.10 16.42
C LEU A 668 -0.15 -15.73 16.92
N ASP A 669 -1.01 -16.74 17.10
CA ASP A 669 -2.36 -16.60 17.66
C ASP A 669 -3.23 -15.53 16.97
N GLY A 670 -3.03 -15.33 15.65
CA GLY A 670 -3.76 -14.34 14.85
C GLY A 670 -3.18 -12.92 14.91
N VAL A 671 -2.08 -12.69 15.62
CA VAL A 671 -1.32 -11.43 15.62
C VAL A 671 -0.10 -11.59 14.72
N THR A 672 0.09 -10.64 13.80
CA THR A 672 1.34 -10.56 13.01
C THR A 672 2.43 -9.90 13.84
N TYR A 673 3.61 -10.51 13.90
CA TYR A 673 4.81 -9.93 14.48
C TYR A 673 5.73 -9.47 13.35
N GLN A 674 6.01 -8.18 13.30
CA GLN A 674 6.82 -7.56 12.26
C GLN A 674 8.04 -6.87 12.86
N SER A 675 9.21 -7.50 12.68
CA SER A 675 10.49 -6.85 12.98
C SER A 675 10.94 -5.97 11.81
N LEU A 676 11.63 -4.87 12.12
CA LEU A 676 12.09 -3.87 11.14
C LEU A 676 13.61 -3.91 10.97
N SER A 677 14.05 -3.59 9.75
CA SER A 677 15.48 -3.48 9.43
C SER A 677 16.04 -2.10 9.76
N GLU A 678 17.36 -2.04 9.95
CA GLU A 678 18.13 -0.78 9.97
C GLU A 678 18.04 -0.11 8.57
N PRO A 679 17.65 1.18 8.47
CA PRO A 679 17.47 1.89 7.20
C PRO A 679 18.78 2.42 6.60
N ALA A 680 19.88 2.32 7.35
CA ALA A 680 21.16 2.95 7.03
C ALA A 680 22.34 1.98 6.94
N ASP A 681 22.15 0.68 7.17
CA ASP A 681 23.23 -0.30 7.23
C ASP A 681 23.86 -0.54 5.83
N PRO A 682 25.14 -0.23 5.59
CA PRO A 682 25.76 -0.45 4.28
C PRO A 682 26.14 -1.92 4.04
N ASN A 683 26.03 -2.81 5.04
CA ASN A 683 26.45 -4.21 4.89
C ASN A 683 25.40 -5.08 4.20
N TYR A 684 24.16 -4.63 4.20
CA TYR A 684 23.02 -5.37 3.69
C TYR A 684 22.84 -6.77 4.32
N ALA A 685 23.05 -6.89 5.64
CA ALA A 685 23.21 -8.17 6.32
C ALA A 685 21.94 -8.65 7.07
N LEU A 686 21.90 -9.96 7.34
CA LEU A 686 20.89 -10.63 8.17
C LEU A 686 21.37 -10.67 9.63
N TRP A 687 21.45 -9.50 10.27
CA TRP A 687 21.85 -9.42 11.68
C TRP A 687 20.89 -10.20 12.58
N ASN A 688 21.44 -10.85 13.60
CA ASN A 688 20.66 -11.56 14.64
C ASN A 688 19.64 -12.59 14.11
N SER A 689 19.87 -13.12 12.90
CA SER A 689 18.92 -14.04 12.26
C SER A 689 18.72 -15.36 13.02
N ASP A 690 19.66 -15.73 13.87
CA ASP A 690 19.64 -16.89 14.77
C ASP A 690 18.62 -16.76 15.92
N ALA A 691 18.23 -15.54 16.27
CA ALA A 691 17.18 -15.29 17.26
C ALA A 691 15.76 -15.63 16.75
N TYR A 692 15.60 -15.72 15.43
CA TYR A 692 14.34 -16.10 14.79
C TYR A 692 14.42 -17.56 14.37
N LEU A 693 13.42 -18.36 14.71
CA LEU A 693 13.36 -19.79 14.37
C LEU A 693 12.38 -20.08 13.23
N THR A 694 11.43 -19.18 13.00
CA THR A 694 10.44 -19.26 11.91
C THR A 694 10.33 -17.92 11.16
N GLY A 695 9.38 -17.81 10.22
CA GLY A 695 9.05 -16.56 9.51
C GLY A 695 9.91 -16.26 8.28
N GLU A 696 9.40 -15.39 7.40
CA GLU A 696 10.16 -14.85 6.27
C GLU A 696 11.10 -13.75 6.76
N ARG A 697 12.38 -13.85 6.37
CA ARG A 697 13.44 -12.95 6.83
C ARG A 697 14.15 -12.32 5.67
N PHE A 698 14.40 -11.02 5.79
CA PHE A 698 15.12 -10.26 4.80
C PHE A 698 16.23 -9.45 5.48
N PRO A 699 17.42 -9.39 4.87
CA PRO A 699 18.51 -8.57 5.42
C PRO A 699 18.10 -7.11 5.47
N SER A 700 18.78 -6.31 6.29
CA SER A 700 18.85 -4.86 6.08
C SER A 700 19.40 -4.59 4.66
N THR A 701 18.99 -3.57 3.92
CA THR A 701 18.61 -2.22 4.35
C THR A 701 17.39 -1.72 3.59
N GLY A 702 16.55 -0.95 4.27
CA GLY A 702 15.31 -0.45 3.71
C GLY A 702 14.33 0.04 4.77
N TYR A 703 13.07 0.16 4.39
CA TYR A 703 11.98 0.55 5.29
C TYR A 703 10.76 -0.32 5.03
N THR A 704 9.84 -0.32 5.99
CA THR A 704 8.55 -1.00 5.83
C THR A 704 7.50 0.03 5.43
N ARG A 705 6.76 -0.29 4.36
CA ARG A 705 5.61 0.49 3.89
C ARG A 705 4.34 -0.28 4.18
N VAL A 706 3.36 0.38 4.79
CA VAL A 706 2.08 -0.22 5.13
C VAL A 706 0.95 0.60 4.50
N ARG A 707 0.19 -0.03 3.61
CA ARG A 707 -1.00 0.55 2.99
C ARG A 707 -2.24 -0.05 3.63
N VAL A 708 -3.05 0.80 4.25
CA VAL A 708 -4.30 0.43 4.90
C VAL A 708 -5.45 0.82 3.97
N GLU A 709 -6.31 -0.14 3.67
CA GLU A 709 -7.52 0.03 2.86
C GLU A 709 -8.73 -0.54 3.60
N PRO A 710 -9.96 -0.14 3.23
CA PRO A 710 -11.17 -0.74 3.79
C PRO A 710 -11.23 -2.27 3.63
N THR A 711 -10.58 -2.80 2.60
CA THR A 711 -10.58 -4.24 2.23
C THR A 711 -9.36 -5.02 2.71
N GLY A 712 -8.34 -4.37 3.27
CA GLY A 712 -7.19 -5.06 3.84
C GLY A 712 -6.02 -4.13 4.18
N VAL A 713 -5.00 -4.68 4.80
CA VAL A 713 -3.70 -4.05 5.10
C VAL A 713 -2.64 -4.75 4.28
N LYS A 714 -1.98 -4.03 3.37
CA LYS A 714 -0.81 -4.51 2.63
C LYS A 714 0.47 -4.01 3.30
N VAL A 715 1.39 -4.90 3.59
CA VAL A 715 2.72 -4.57 4.13
C VAL A 715 3.76 -4.94 3.10
N GLU A 716 4.73 -4.06 2.89
CA GLU A 716 5.80 -4.23 1.91
C GLU A 716 7.15 -3.91 2.54
N TYR A 717 8.15 -4.75 2.30
CA TYR A 717 9.53 -4.43 2.62
C TYR A 717 10.21 -3.80 1.40
N VAL A 718 10.51 -2.51 1.48
CA VAL A 718 11.12 -1.75 0.39
C VAL A 718 12.61 -1.59 0.65
N ARG A 719 13.41 -2.18 -0.24
CA ARG A 719 14.87 -2.21 -0.12
C ARG A 719 15.52 -0.97 -0.72
N THR A 720 16.60 -0.52 -0.10
CA THR A 720 17.40 0.61 -0.56
C THR A 720 18.85 0.20 -0.74
N TYR A 721 19.51 0.78 -1.73
CA TYR A 721 20.88 0.46 -2.12
C TYR A 721 21.59 1.73 -2.56
N LEU A 722 22.89 1.86 -2.24
CA LEU A 722 23.71 2.90 -2.85
C LEU A 722 23.83 2.66 -4.36
N PRO A 723 24.01 3.72 -5.19
CA PRO A 723 24.14 3.56 -6.65
C PRO A 723 25.24 2.58 -7.09
N LYS A 724 26.34 2.50 -6.33
CA LYS A 724 27.45 1.55 -6.59
C LYS A 724 27.09 0.08 -6.31
N ASP A 725 26.03 -0.16 -5.55
CA ASP A 725 25.60 -1.49 -5.09
C ASP A 725 24.34 -1.99 -5.84
N GLU A 726 23.79 -1.18 -6.75
CA GLU A 726 22.68 -1.57 -7.62
C GLU A 726 23.13 -2.56 -8.72
N GLY A 727 22.21 -3.44 -9.13
CA GLY A 727 22.47 -4.47 -10.12
C GLY A 727 21.26 -5.39 -10.33
N PRO A 728 21.41 -6.50 -11.07
CA PRO A 728 20.31 -7.47 -11.25
C PRO A 728 19.74 -7.93 -9.91
N GLY A 729 18.45 -7.67 -9.67
CA GLY A 729 17.76 -8.00 -8.42
C GLY A 729 18.01 -7.04 -7.24
N LYS A 730 18.85 -6.01 -7.40
CA LYS A 730 19.13 -4.96 -6.41
C LYS A 730 18.83 -3.60 -7.00
N VAL A 731 17.57 -3.18 -6.87
CA VAL A 731 17.07 -1.90 -7.39
C VAL A 731 16.55 -1.08 -6.22
N ASN A 732 17.06 0.14 -6.05
CA ASN A 732 16.62 1.02 -4.97
C ASN A 732 15.12 1.32 -5.05
N GLY A 733 14.43 1.27 -3.91
CA GLY A 733 13.00 1.59 -3.82
C GLY A 733 12.08 0.48 -4.33
N THR A 734 12.60 -0.74 -4.53
CA THR A 734 11.79 -1.87 -4.98
C THR A 734 11.31 -2.69 -3.78
N PRO A 735 10.01 -3.00 -3.68
CA PRO A 735 9.51 -3.99 -2.74
C PRO A 735 10.09 -5.37 -3.05
N VAL A 736 10.77 -5.99 -2.08
CA VAL A 736 11.30 -7.36 -2.23
C VAL A 736 10.43 -8.42 -1.60
N PHE A 737 9.49 -8.00 -0.74
CA PHE A 737 8.50 -8.87 -0.14
C PHE A 737 7.24 -8.08 0.17
N SER A 738 6.09 -8.75 0.11
CA SER A 738 4.83 -8.18 0.53
C SER A 738 3.87 -9.25 1.03
N TYR A 739 3.01 -8.89 1.98
CA TYR A 739 1.89 -9.70 2.42
C TYR A 739 0.65 -8.83 2.62
N THR A 740 -0.52 -9.46 2.71
CA THR A 740 -1.79 -8.75 2.89
C THR A 740 -2.64 -9.45 3.94
N ILE A 741 -3.23 -8.65 4.83
CA ILE A 741 -4.17 -9.08 5.86
C ILE A 741 -5.55 -8.52 5.45
N PRO A 742 -6.60 -9.35 5.29
CA PRO A 742 -7.93 -8.91 4.82
C PRO A 742 -8.72 -8.04 5.83
#